data_AF-A0A838IPD2-F1
#
_entry.id   AF-A0A838IPD2-F1
#
_cell.length_a   1.000
_cell.length_b   1.000
_cell.length_c   1.000
_cell.angle_alpha   90.00
_cell.angle_beta   90.00
_cell.angle_gamma   90.00
#
_symmetry.space_group_name_H-M   'P 1'
#
loop_
_entity.id
_entity.type
_entity.pdbx_description
1 polymer ?
#
loop_
_entity_poly.entity_id
_entity_poly.type
_entity_poly.pdbx_seq_one_letter_code
_entity_poly.pdbx_strand_id
1 'polypeptide(L)'
;MPYLVRWTWMFVLMLSIIGACTKEPQDKLLKDIGHDLDINVDAPGDANQSEVHADTPSHDDADAGPLLCPDPVACRDFERLVGCSCVHRLDRRCETQADCRSRELCTEIDDYKVCIYTPREVSFCPGAPGCDGQGDGVLLVGAASKVITPDGFEIPTAEGLNGETINFNPPAREGRWLDCGLDGLCPNDEGYPGPDEGEADGLMQGMWLAGFSIGRPADHCPAQLIGCDRPECCVSKFAHDDLKSQVVVFRHNNTTVAFVALDIIGLFHTDIETIRKALPEELGIDLLVVGSTHNHQAPDTVGQWGPGTPLPSEPGRSPAFIEKMVDQTVAGIIEAVAALEPADVSTTIIQAGTHGLAINDSRPPYIFDDNLPVIHARSKATGQTIATMLSFGNHAEVLWSQNRLITSDYPHFVRKYIEQGLPRIEDDEGNEIKPALPGLGGVTVFFAGAVGGLVNPGAGGAVDYAEEAFGGERRHSFAAADAVGQSLAARVLSAAKAGDLIALESPDLRFARREFLTPIANTTFQLASYELRLIDRDIYNVTRKGNRYFPSHPQVLVEVAAIGLGAVTIFTAPGEVFPETLVGGFPGKARIWDPVVGDIEGRSTPPTCDDQGLPTPNDEGNSPCIVKKSQENPPDWSKAPSGPYVYERVPGEYPFFIGLGMDFLGYMVPAYDYQVTNYFTRPPGSHYEETNGAGPDLIVDWERSLDEVFSALP
;
A
#
# COMPACT_ATOMS: atom_id res chain seq x y z
N MET A 1 9.28 -12.56 -30.94
CA MET A 1 7.93 -12.70 -31.55
C MET A 1 7.92 -13.92 -32.46
N PRO A 2 6.83 -14.72 -32.55
CA PRO A 2 5.60 -14.75 -31.74
C PRO A 2 5.56 -16.04 -30.87
N TYR A 3 4.85 -16.08 -29.74
CA TYR A 3 3.41 -16.38 -29.70
C TYR A 3 2.65 -15.40 -28.80
N LEU A 4 1.83 -14.60 -29.46
CA LEU A 4 0.74 -13.80 -28.92
C LEU A 4 -0.57 -14.57 -29.15
N VAL A 5 -1.54 -14.37 -28.25
CA VAL A 5 -2.99 -14.67 -28.34
C VAL A 5 -3.47 -16.09 -28.04
N ARG A 6 -4.13 -16.27 -26.88
CA ARG A 6 -5.58 -16.59 -26.78
C ARG A 6 -6.02 -16.62 -25.31
N TRP A 7 -6.37 -15.45 -24.76
CA TRP A 7 -7.20 -15.32 -23.56
C TRP A 7 -8.52 -14.67 -23.98
N THR A 8 -9.47 -15.51 -24.34
CA THR A 8 -10.90 -15.25 -24.49
C THR A 8 -11.52 -16.65 -24.50
N TRP A 9 -12.71 -16.82 -23.90
CA TRP A 9 -13.45 -18.09 -23.74
C TRP A 9 -13.17 -18.91 -22.45
N MET A 10 -13.56 -18.39 -21.28
CA MET A 10 -13.98 -19.29 -20.18
C MET A 10 -15.01 -18.71 -19.19
N PHE A 11 -15.77 -17.68 -19.57
CA PHE A 11 -16.83 -17.10 -18.70
C PHE A 11 -18.27 -17.28 -19.20
N VAL A 12 -18.48 -17.88 -20.39
CA VAL A 12 -19.82 -18.09 -20.97
C VAL A 12 -20.44 -19.44 -20.57
N LEU A 13 -19.68 -20.37 -19.96
CA LEU A 13 -20.21 -21.70 -19.60
C LEU A 13 -20.86 -21.79 -18.20
N MET A 14 -20.62 -20.84 -17.29
CA MET A 14 -21.19 -20.87 -15.92
C MET A 14 -22.59 -20.25 -15.80
N LEU A 15 -23.05 -19.47 -16.78
CA LEU A 15 -24.39 -18.86 -16.77
C LEU A 15 -25.47 -19.71 -17.47
N SER A 16 -25.13 -20.93 -17.92
CA SER A 16 -26.09 -21.82 -18.61
C SER A 16 -26.63 -22.97 -17.73
N ILE A 17 -26.29 -23.03 -16.44
CA ILE A 17 -26.69 -24.12 -15.53
C ILE A 17 -27.72 -23.68 -14.46
N ILE A 18 -28.10 -22.41 -14.41
CA ILE A 18 -29.23 -21.92 -13.59
C ILE A 18 -30.41 -21.61 -14.50
N GLY A 19 -31.01 -22.67 -15.05
CA GLY A 19 -32.07 -22.51 -16.05
C GLY A 19 -32.75 -23.78 -16.51
N ALA A 20 -32.93 -24.79 -15.65
CA ALA A 20 -33.90 -25.87 -15.90
C ALA A 20 -34.18 -26.70 -14.63
N CYS A 21 -35.07 -26.21 -13.77
CA CYS A 21 -35.80 -27.08 -12.85
C CYS A 21 -36.95 -27.73 -13.61
N THR A 22 -36.87 -29.02 -13.94
CA THR A 22 -38.02 -29.95 -13.96
C THR A 22 -37.58 -31.42 -13.90
N LYS A 23 -38.02 -32.10 -12.82
CA LYS A 23 -38.43 -33.52 -12.68
C LYS A 23 -37.43 -34.69 -12.85
N GLU A 24 -37.05 -35.22 -11.68
CA GLU A 24 -37.13 -36.65 -11.25
C GLU A 24 -36.11 -37.70 -11.77
N PRO A 25 -35.92 -38.86 -11.07
CA PRO A 25 -34.66 -39.17 -10.37
C PRO A 25 -34.01 -40.49 -10.82
N GLN A 26 -32.68 -40.65 -10.68
CA GLN A 26 -32.06 -41.98 -10.78
C GLN A 26 -30.88 -42.19 -9.83
N ASP A 27 -31.14 -43.03 -8.83
CA ASP A 27 -30.19 -43.94 -8.20
C ASP A 27 -29.37 -44.74 -9.22
N LYS A 28 -28.16 -45.12 -8.78
CA LYS A 28 -27.21 -46.13 -9.30
C LYS A 28 -25.95 -45.56 -9.94
N LEU A 29 -24.90 -45.38 -9.13
CA LEU A 29 -23.55 -45.81 -9.50
C LEU A 29 -22.65 -45.95 -8.26
N LEU A 30 -22.94 -46.96 -7.43
CA LEU A 30 -22.02 -47.46 -6.40
C LEU A 30 -22.09 -48.98 -6.45
N LYS A 31 -21.22 -49.57 -7.27
CA LYS A 31 -20.83 -50.98 -7.25
C LYS A 31 -19.61 -51.14 -8.17
N ASP A 32 -18.67 -51.93 -7.68
CA ASP A 32 -17.40 -52.32 -8.29
C ASP A 32 -16.34 -51.23 -8.05
N ILE A 33 -15.47 -51.35 -7.05
CA ILE A 33 -14.47 -52.41 -6.91
C ILE A 33 -14.23 -52.71 -5.43
N GLY A 34 -14.40 -53.98 -5.06
CA GLY A 34 -13.90 -54.55 -3.81
C GLY A 34 -12.89 -55.66 -4.08
N HIS A 35 -12.26 -56.10 -2.99
CA HIS A 35 -11.28 -57.19 -2.81
C HIS A 35 -9.81 -56.77 -2.95
N ASP A 36 -8.89 -57.07 -2.03
CA ASP A 36 -8.91 -57.90 -0.81
C ASP A 36 -7.70 -57.49 0.06
N LEU A 37 -7.83 -57.54 1.39
CA LEU A 37 -7.11 -58.51 2.25
C LEU A 37 -7.34 -58.19 3.74
N ASP A 38 -7.95 -59.17 4.40
CA ASP A 38 -8.08 -59.40 5.84
C ASP A 38 -6.75 -59.15 6.61
N ILE A 39 -6.77 -58.79 7.89
CA ILE A 39 -6.84 -59.75 9.01
C ILE A 39 -7.29 -59.05 10.32
N ASN A 40 -8.23 -59.75 10.96
CA ASN A 40 -8.89 -59.57 12.25
C ASN A 40 -7.87 -59.72 13.44
N VAL A 41 -8.07 -59.24 14.67
CA VAL A 41 -8.68 -60.01 15.79
C VAL A 41 -8.44 -59.27 17.15
N ASP A 42 -9.53 -59.05 17.88
CA ASP A 42 -9.81 -59.06 19.34
C ASP A 42 -9.18 -58.10 20.39
N ALA A 43 -10.07 -57.35 21.06
CA ALA A 43 -10.15 -57.15 22.52
C ALA A 43 -11.09 -58.24 23.13
N PRO A 44 -11.30 -58.45 24.46
CA PRO A 44 -11.14 -57.53 25.62
C PRO A 44 -10.72 -58.20 26.98
N GLY A 45 -10.72 -57.47 28.10
CA GLY A 45 -10.97 -58.07 29.42
C GLY A 45 -10.38 -57.39 30.67
N ASP A 46 -11.29 -56.86 31.51
CA ASP A 46 -11.14 -56.26 32.84
C ASP A 46 -10.36 -57.05 33.92
N ALA A 47 -9.76 -56.34 34.90
CA ALA A 47 -10.25 -56.29 36.30
C ALA A 47 -9.27 -55.65 37.32
N ASN A 48 -9.70 -54.50 37.89
CA ASN A 48 -9.84 -54.17 39.32
C ASN A 48 -8.63 -54.21 40.31
N GLN A 49 -8.28 -53.06 40.92
CA GLN A 49 -8.29 -52.81 42.39
C GLN A 49 -7.76 -51.42 42.83
N SER A 50 -8.68 -50.59 43.36
CA SER A 50 -8.64 -49.67 44.53
C SER A 50 -7.43 -48.79 44.93
N GLU A 51 -7.72 -47.47 45.04
CA GLU A 51 -7.38 -46.49 46.11
C GLU A 51 -5.90 -46.06 46.28
N VAL A 52 -5.45 -44.79 46.41
CA VAL A 52 -6.04 -43.51 46.84
C VAL A 52 -5.03 -42.33 46.58
N HIS A 53 -5.58 -41.16 46.24
CA HIS A 53 -5.09 -39.77 46.36
C HIS A 53 -4.03 -39.13 45.43
N ALA A 54 -4.51 -37.98 44.91
CA ALA A 54 -3.85 -36.73 44.55
C ALA A 54 -3.26 -36.64 43.14
N ASP A 55 -4.04 -36.10 42.20
CA ASP A 55 -3.50 -35.51 40.98
C ASP A 55 -4.32 -34.30 40.49
N THR A 56 -3.52 -33.32 40.09
CA THR A 56 -3.71 -32.23 39.12
C THR A 56 -4.76 -32.51 38.03
N PRO A 57 -5.48 -31.48 37.52
CA PRO A 57 -6.27 -31.67 36.30
C PRO A 57 -5.31 -31.93 35.15
N SER A 58 -5.34 -33.17 34.68
CA SER A 58 -4.74 -33.63 33.43
C SER A 58 -5.45 -32.99 32.25
N HIS A 59 -4.65 -32.53 31.30
CA HIS A 59 -5.01 -32.25 29.92
C HIS A 59 -5.73 -33.46 29.32
N ASP A 60 -7.00 -33.29 28.97
CA ASP A 60 -7.74 -34.08 27.98
C ASP A 60 -8.97 -33.25 27.60
N ASP A 61 -8.76 -32.28 26.69
CA ASP A 61 -9.80 -31.61 25.89
C ASP A 61 -9.09 -30.98 24.68
N ALA A 62 -8.40 -31.81 23.90
CA ALA A 62 -7.87 -31.46 22.59
C ALA A 62 -8.92 -31.81 21.52
N ASP A 63 -9.97 -31.00 21.45
CA ASP A 63 -10.91 -30.96 20.34
C ASP A 63 -11.67 -29.61 20.34
N ALA A 64 -10.93 -28.50 20.39
CA ALA A 64 -11.51 -27.18 20.20
C ALA A 64 -11.48 -26.84 18.70
N GLY A 65 -12.52 -27.28 17.98
CA GLY A 65 -12.93 -26.61 16.75
C GLY A 65 -13.18 -25.11 16.98
N PRO A 66 -13.50 -24.33 15.92
CA PRO A 66 -13.57 -22.87 15.98
C PRO A 66 -14.36 -22.43 17.22
N LEU A 67 -13.75 -21.61 18.09
CA LEU A 67 -14.29 -21.09 19.35
C LEU A 67 -15.82 -20.97 19.29
N LEU A 68 -16.51 -22.02 19.75
CA LEU A 68 -17.97 -22.06 19.73
C LEU A 68 -18.44 -21.02 20.74
N CYS A 69 -19.29 -20.11 20.28
CA CYS A 69 -19.84 -19.12 21.18
C CYS A 69 -20.59 -19.79 22.33
N PRO A 70 -20.42 -19.30 23.57
CA PRO A 70 -21.06 -19.91 24.75
C PRO A 70 -22.58 -20.06 24.58
N ASP A 71 -23.18 -19.17 23.78
CA ASP A 71 -24.58 -19.17 23.40
C ASP A 71 -24.73 -19.16 21.85
N PRO A 72 -25.79 -19.77 21.30
CA PRO A 72 -26.12 -19.65 19.88
C PRO A 72 -26.53 -18.21 19.56
N VAL A 73 -25.58 -17.41 19.08
CA VAL A 73 -25.83 -16.05 18.60
C VAL A 73 -26.41 -16.14 17.18
N ALA A 74 -27.74 -16.03 17.07
CA ALA A 74 -28.43 -15.94 15.79
C ALA A 74 -28.36 -14.49 15.26
N CYS A 75 -27.40 -14.23 14.37
CA CYS A 75 -27.30 -12.94 13.70
C CYS A 75 -28.44 -12.74 12.70
N ARG A 76 -28.85 -11.48 12.51
CA ARG A 76 -29.84 -11.09 11.49
C ARG A 76 -29.32 -11.45 10.10
N ASP A 77 -30.21 -11.55 9.12
CA ASP A 77 -29.88 -11.92 7.73
C ASP A 77 -28.90 -10.96 7.04
N PHE A 78 -28.70 -9.77 7.61
CA PHE A 78 -27.76 -8.73 7.18
C PHE A 78 -26.62 -8.49 8.20
N GLU A 79 -26.43 -9.40 9.15
CA GLU A 79 -25.33 -9.45 10.11
C GLU A 79 -24.51 -10.72 9.92
N ARG A 80 -23.28 -10.73 10.41
CA ARG A 80 -22.49 -11.97 10.56
C ARG A 80 -21.93 -12.11 11.96
N LEU A 81 -21.80 -13.34 12.42
CA LEU A 81 -21.11 -13.65 13.65
C LEU A 81 -19.59 -13.50 13.42
N VAL A 82 -18.94 -12.58 14.14
CA VAL A 82 -17.48 -12.45 14.23
C VAL A 82 -17.12 -12.56 15.70
N GLY A 83 -16.36 -13.60 16.05
CA GLY A 83 -16.30 -14.05 17.45
C GLY A 83 -17.71 -14.35 17.95
N CYS A 84 -18.09 -13.81 19.10
CA CYS A 84 -19.44 -13.95 19.66
C CYS A 84 -20.31 -12.69 19.56
N SER A 85 -20.08 -11.90 18.50
CA SER A 85 -20.83 -10.67 18.23
C SER A 85 -21.31 -10.61 16.78
N CYS A 86 -22.54 -10.14 16.58
CA CYS A 86 -23.09 -9.88 15.26
C CYS A 86 -22.59 -8.53 14.72
N VAL A 87 -21.99 -8.54 13.54
CA VAL A 87 -21.42 -7.33 12.90
C VAL A 87 -21.96 -7.13 11.48
N HIS A 88 -22.34 -5.89 11.18
CA HIS A 88 -22.81 -5.41 9.87
C HIS A 88 -21.64 -4.91 9.02
N ARG A 89 -20.90 -5.77 8.32
CA ARG A 89 -19.72 -5.26 7.59
C ARG A 89 -20.04 -4.59 6.25
N LEU A 90 -21.17 -4.86 5.59
CA LEU A 90 -21.33 -4.43 4.19
C LEU A 90 -22.76 -3.98 3.80
N ASP A 91 -23.78 -4.44 4.54
CA ASP A 91 -25.16 -3.93 4.41
C ASP A 91 -25.44 -2.99 5.59
N ARG A 92 -25.82 -1.75 5.29
CA ARG A 92 -26.11 -0.69 6.27
C ARG A 92 -27.61 -0.52 6.51
N ARG A 93 -28.43 -1.55 6.32
CA ARG A 93 -29.83 -1.55 6.75
C ARG A 93 -29.95 -1.34 8.26
N CYS A 94 -30.99 -0.64 8.69
CA CYS A 94 -31.35 -0.50 10.10
C CYS A 94 -32.84 -0.68 10.32
N GLU A 95 -33.25 -1.00 11.54
CA GLU A 95 -34.65 -0.91 11.98
C GLU A 95 -34.82 0.25 12.97
N THR A 96 -33.81 0.44 13.81
CA THR A 96 -33.70 1.46 14.84
C THR A 96 -32.35 2.16 14.79
N GLN A 97 -32.24 3.29 15.47
CA GLN A 97 -30.97 4.03 15.59
C GLN A 97 -29.85 3.21 16.26
N ALA A 98 -30.19 2.21 17.09
CA ALA A 98 -29.20 1.37 17.76
C ALA A 98 -28.46 0.41 16.81
N ASP A 99 -28.98 0.20 15.61
CA ASP A 99 -28.34 -0.63 14.57
C ASP A 99 -27.20 0.12 13.85
N CYS A 100 -27.18 1.45 13.97
CA CYS A 100 -26.23 2.32 13.27
C CYS A 100 -25.00 2.65 14.12
N ARG A 101 -23.86 2.90 13.44
CA ARG A 101 -22.65 3.39 14.11
C ARG A 101 -22.92 4.77 14.73
N SER A 102 -22.09 5.18 15.69
CA SER A 102 -22.28 6.41 16.48
C SER A 102 -22.42 7.71 15.67
N ARG A 103 -21.99 7.75 14.40
CA ARG A 103 -22.11 8.91 13.49
C ARG A 103 -23.07 8.71 12.32
N GLU A 104 -23.80 7.61 12.30
CA GLU A 104 -24.79 7.32 11.27
C GLU A 104 -26.20 7.55 11.82
N LEU A 105 -27.14 7.90 10.95
CA LEU A 105 -28.54 8.09 11.28
C LEU A 105 -29.41 7.06 10.56
N CYS A 106 -30.23 6.33 11.31
CA CYS A 106 -31.19 5.42 10.71
C CYS A 106 -32.30 6.22 10.02
N THR A 107 -32.25 6.27 8.69
CA THR A 107 -33.07 7.15 7.85
C THR A 107 -33.99 6.33 6.96
N GLU A 108 -35.27 6.70 6.91
CA GLU A 108 -36.25 6.10 6.00
C GLU A 108 -36.18 6.79 4.62
N ILE A 109 -35.92 6.01 3.57
CA ILE A 109 -35.82 6.44 2.17
C ILE A 109 -36.55 5.42 1.30
N ASP A 110 -37.59 5.85 0.56
CA ASP A 110 -38.41 5.04 -0.36
C ASP A 110 -38.77 3.62 0.17
N ASP A 111 -39.30 3.55 1.39
CA ASP A 111 -39.72 2.33 2.14
C ASP A 111 -38.59 1.50 2.79
N TYR A 112 -37.34 1.99 2.78
CA TYR A 112 -36.19 1.34 3.43
C TYR A 112 -35.62 2.17 4.55
N LYS A 113 -35.15 1.52 5.61
CA LYS A 113 -34.36 2.15 6.66
C LYS A 113 -32.88 1.79 6.49
N VAL A 114 -32.06 2.82 6.31
CA VAL A 114 -30.61 2.69 6.06
C VAL A 114 -29.86 3.60 7.04
N CYS A 115 -28.76 3.12 7.59
CA CYS A 115 -27.81 3.92 8.32
C CYS A 115 -27.08 4.84 7.34
N ILE A 116 -27.42 6.13 7.41
CA ILE A 116 -26.83 7.17 6.57
C ILE A 116 -25.76 7.91 7.36
N TYR A 117 -24.56 7.92 6.82
CA TYR A 117 -23.45 8.75 7.21
C TYR A 117 -23.40 10.01 6.33
N THR A 118 -23.26 11.16 6.97
CA THR A 118 -23.00 12.43 6.29
C THR A 118 -21.66 12.97 6.79
N PRO A 119 -20.64 13.08 5.91
CA PRO A 119 -19.35 13.64 6.29
C PRO A 119 -19.49 15.04 6.88
N ARG A 120 -18.61 15.37 7.83
CA ARG A 120 -18.55 16.70 8.43
C ARG A 120 -18.01 17.72 7.43
N GLU A 121 -18.27 19.00 7.72
CA GLU A 121 -17.60 20.10 7.04
C GLU A 121 -16.08 20.06 7.31
N VAL A 122 -15.33 20.84 6.52
CA VAL A 122 -13.88 20.95 6.65
C VAL A 122 -13.50 21.37 8.07
N SER A 123 -12.62 20.60 8.71
CA SER A 123 -12.01 20.96 9.98
C SER A 123 -10.63 21.54 9.74
N PHE A 124 -10.27 22.62 10.42
CA PHE A 124 -9.00 23.31 10.25
C PHE A 124 -8.46 23.80 11.59
N CYS A 125 -7.18 24.12 11.63
CA CYS A 125 -6.45 24.52 12.83
C CYS A 125 -5.21 25.30 12.39
N PRO A 126 -4.90 26.48 12.99
CA PRO A 126 -5.62 27.16 14.07
C PRO A 126 -6.89 27.89 13.63
N GLY A 127 -7.72 28.27 14.60
CA GLY A 127 -8.92 29.09 14.43
C GLY A 127 -10.25 28.37 14.66
N ALA A 128 -10.25 27.03 14.72
CA ALA A 128 -11.44 26.26 15.08
C ALA A 128 -11.60 26.10 16.60
N PRO A 129 -12.82 25.84 17.12
CA PRO A 129 -13.01 25.54 18.53
C PRO A 129 -12.14 24.36 18.98
N GLY A 130 -11.31 24.57 20.01
CA GLY A 130 -10.36 23.56 20.51
C GLY A 130 -8.95 23.67 19.92
N CYS A 131 -8.74 24.45 18.85
CA CYS A 131 -7.43 24.79 18.31
C CYS A 131 -7.36 26.30 18.03
N ASP A 132 -7.11 27.09 19.09
CA ASP A 132 -7.08 28.55 19.01
C ASP A 132 -5.73 29.14 18.58
N GLY A 133 -4.71 28.30 18.37
CA GLY A 133 -3.38 28.73 17.93
C GLY A 133 -2.53 29.39 19.03
N GLN A 134 -2.90 29.26 20.31
CA GLN A 134 -2.14 29.84 21.41
C GLN A 134 -0.86 29.04 21.71
N GLY A 135 0.27 29.75 21.85
CA GLY A 135 1.53 29.16 22.29
C GLY A 135 2.68 30.16 22.30
N ASP A 136 3.90 29.66 22.38
CA ASP A 136 5.14 30.44 22.45
C ASP A 136 5.80 30.70 21.09
N GLY A 137 5.18 30.23 20.00
CA GLY A 137 5.67 30.37 18.63
C GLY A 137 6.86 29.45 18.30
N VAL A 138 7.23 28.53 19.18
CA VAL A 138 8.35 27.61 18.95
C VAL A 138 7.84 26.36 18.24
N LEU A 139 8.47 26.02 17.11
CA LEU A 139 8.27 24.72 16.48
C LEU A 139 9.11 23.66 17.19
N LEU A 140 8.44 22.62 17.67
CA LEU A 140 9.04 21.40 18.20
C LEU A 140 8.91 20.29 17.17
N VAL A 141 9.96 19.49 17.04
CA VAL A 141 10.00 18.32 16.15
C VAL A 141 10.56 17.13 16.93
N GLY A 142 9.95 15.97 16.75
CA GLY A 142 10.42 14.71 17.27
C GLY A 142 10.20 13.62 16.23
N ALA A 143 11.02 12.57 16.26
CA ALA A 143 10.96 11.52 15.26
C ALA A 143 11.31 10.17 15.87
N ALA A 144 10.82 9.10 15.26
CA ALA A 144 11.09 7.73 15.65
C ALA A 144 11.05 6.79 14.43
N SER A 145 11.79 5.69 14.51
CA SER A 145 11.83 4.64 13.50
C SER A 145 11.53 3.31 14.19
N LYS A 146 10.48 2.62 13.76
CA LYS A 146 10.03 1.35 14.33
C LYS A 146 10.07 0.24 13.29
N VAL A 147 10.41 -0.98 13.71
CA VAL A 147 10.42 -2.16 12.84
C VAL A 147 9.04 -2.78 12.83
N ILE A 148 8.46 -2.95 11.63
CA ILE A 148 7.18 -3.63 11.44
C ILE A 148 7.33 -5.00 10.76
N THR A 149 8.54 -5.41 10.35
CA THR A 149 8.85 -6.73 9.80
C THR A 149 8.14 -7.86 10.58
N PRO A 150 7.47 -8.84 9.94
CA PRO A 150 6.86 -9.95 10.67
C PRO A 150 7.85 -10.68 11.60
N ASP A 151 7.38 -11.12 12.76
CA ASP A 151 8.21 -11.91 13.70
C ASP A 151 8.40 -13.35 13.27
N GLY A 152 7.56 -13.83 12.35
CA GLY A 152 7.76 -15.05 11.60
C GLY A 152 6.50 -15.45 10.82
N PHE A 153 6.66 -16.48 10.00
CA PHE A 153 5.65 -16.99 9.07
C PHE A 153 6.13 -18.31 8.45
N GLU A 154 5.15 -19.08 7.98
CA GLU A 154 5.39 -20.31 7.25
C GLU A 154 5.77 -20.04 5.79
N ILE A 155 6.56 -20.94 5.21
CA ILE A 155 7.04 -20.83 3.83
C ILE A 155 6.65 -22.05 3.01
N PRO A 156 6.54 -21.90 1.68
CA PRO A 156 6.20 -23.03 0.82
C PRO A 156 7.38 -23.99 0.62
N THR A 157 7.06 -25.26 0.36
CA THR A 157 8.05 -26.24 -0.11
C THR A 157 8.44 -25.95 -1.55
N ALA A 158 9.62 -26.42 -1.97
CA ALA A 158 10.07 -26.30 -3.35
C ALA A 158 9.09 -26.93 -4.35
N GLU A 159 8.41 -28.02 -3.98
CA GLU A 159 7.40 -28.70 -4.81
C GLU A 159 6.04 -27.97 -4.79
N GLY A 160 5.79 -27.16 -3.76
CA GLY A 160 4.59 -26.34 -3.62
C GLY A 160 4.56 -25.13 -4.54
N LEU A 161 5.68 -24.75 -5.15
CA LEU A 161 5.80 -23.57 -6.00
C LEU A 161 5.55 -23.88 -7.49
N ASN A 162 4.93 -22.92 -8.19
CA ASN A 162 4.88 -22.84 -9.64
C ASN A 162 5.38 -21.46 -10.08
N GLY A 163 6.69 -21.36 -10.32
CA GLY A 163 7.37 -20.09 -10.50
C GLY A 163 7.37 -19.29 -9.20
N GLU A 164 6.75 -18.11 -9.24
CA GLU A 164 6.73 -17.14 -8.14
C GLU A 164 5.50 -17.30 -7.24
N THR A 165 4.53 -18.11 -7.67
CA THR A 165 3.23 -18.31 -7.00
C THR A 165 3.10 -19.73 -6.47
N ILE A 166 2.22 -19.92 -5.50
CA ILE A 166 1.87 -21.27 -5.03
C ILE A 166 1.13 -22.03 -6.12
N ASN A 167 1.54 -23.28 -6.32
CA ASN A 167 0.73 -24.25 -7.02
C ASN A 167 -0.42 -24.65 -6.10
N PHE A 168 -1.67 -24.43 -6.52
CA PHE A 168 -2.86 -24.79 -5.73
C PHE A 168 -3.54 -26.10 -6.19
N ASN A 169 -2.88 -26.90 -7.04
CA ASN A 169 -3.43 -28.15 -7.57
C ASN A 169 -2.51 -29.38 -7.35
N PRO A 170 -2.91 -30.38 -6.52
CA PRO A 170 -4.04 -30.40 -5.56
C PRO A 170 -4.02 -29.28 -4.50
N PRO A 171 -5.10 -29.10 -3.72
CA PRO A 171 -5.24 -28.03 -2.72
C PRO A 171 -4.04 -27.89 -1.76
N ALA A 172 -3.76 -26.65 -1.33
CA ALA A 172 -2.49 -26.22 -0.70
C ALA A 172 -2.06 -26.95 0.59
N ARG A 173 -2.89 -27.79 1.21
CA ARG A 173 -2.61 -28.38 2.54
C ARG A 173 -1.81 -29.69 2.52
N GLU A 174 -1.51 -30.27 1.35
CA GLU A 174 -0.74 -31.52 1.25
C GLU A 174 0.68 -31.27 0.71
N GLY A 175 1.68 -31.19 1.60
CA GLY A 175 3.11 -31.19 1.24
C GLY A 175 3.64 -29.96 0.49
N ARG A 176 2.85 -28.87 0.42
CA ARG A 176 3.19 -27.62 -0.29
C ARG A 176 3.71 -26.50 0.59
N TRP A 177 3.54 -26.63 1.90
CA TRP A 177 4.04 -25.72 2.91
C TRP A 177 4.90 -26.50 3.88
N LEU A 178 5.91 -25.82 4.40
CA LEU A 178 6.58 -26.26 5.61
C LEU A 178 5.76 -25.70 6.77
N ASP A 179 5.04 -26.60 7.44
CA ASP A 179 4.29 -26.35 8.67
C ASP A 179 5.31 -26.15 9.79
N CYS A 180 5.67 -24.88 9.99
CA CYS A 180 6.77 -24.44 10.86
C CYS A 180 6.29 -23.47 11.92
N GLY A 181 4.98 -23.25 12.03
CA GLY A 181 4.38 -22.21 12.87
C GLY A 181 4.91 -20.80 12.60
N LEU A 182 4.53 -19.85 13.46
CA LEU A 182 5.00 -18.46 13.42
C LEU A 182 6.43 -18.31 13.94
N ASP A 183 7.00 -19.27 14.67
CA ASP A 183 8.43 -19.24 15.00
C ASP A 183 9.32 -19.56 13.77
N GLY A 184 8.71 -20.13 12.73
CA GLY A 184 9.33 -20.50 11.48
C GLY A 184 10.37 -21.60 11.62
N LEU A 185 10.44 -22.31 12.76
CA LEU A 185 11.30 -23.47 12.95
C LEU A 185 10.66 -24.66 12.26
N CYS A 186 11.39 -25.28 11.34
CA CYS A 186 10.87 -26.39 10.54
C CYS A 186 11.42 -27.75 11.02
N PRO A 187 10.85 -28.89 10.60
CA PRO A 187 11.45 -30.19 10.85
C PRO A 187 12.93 -30.20 10.44
N ASN A 188 13.80 -30.58 11.38
CA ASN A 188 15.28 -30.57 11.33
C ASN A 188 15.98 -29.27 11.78
N ASP A 189 15.25 -28.20 12.08
CA ASP A 189 15.83 -27.03 12.72
C ASP A 189 16.15 -27.32 14.21
N GLU A 190 17.22 -26.71 14.71
CA GLU A 190 17.56 -26.82 16.13
C GLU A 190 16.48 -26.14 16.97
N GLY A 191 15.91 -26.88 17.93
CA GLY A 191 14.84 -26.39 18.79
C GLY A 191 13.43 -26.53 18.22
N TYR A 192 13.26 -27.17 17.06
CA TYR A 192 11.93 -27.46 16.49
C TYR A 192 11.06 -28.26 17.49
N PRO A 193 9.97 -27.67 18.01
CA PRO A 193 9.13 -28.33 19.01
C PRO A 193 8.25 -29.42 18.38
N GLY A 194 7.79 -29.21 17.15
CA GLY A 194 6.81 -30.04 16.44
C GLY A 194 5.90 -29.13 15.59
N PRO A 195 5.17 -29.67 14.58
CA PRO A 195 4.25 -28.85 13.78
C PRO A 195 3.16 -28.29 14.68
N ASP A 196 2.95 -26.97 14.65
CA ASP A 196 1.99 -26.26 15.50
C ASP A 196 2.09 -26.54 17.02
N GLU A 197 3.13 -27.21 17.55
CA GLU A 197 3.19 -27.64 18.96
C GLU A 197 3.34 -26.46 19.96
N GLY A 198 3.48 -25.22 19.46
CA GLY A 198 3.39 -23.97 20.23
C GLY A 198 2.10 -23.15 20.04
N GLU A 199 1.25 -23.51 19.06
CA GLU A 199 0.11 -22.69 18.59
C GLU A 199 -1.23 -23.44 18.61
N ALA A 200 -1.18 -24.76 18.37
CA ALA A 200 -2.30 -25.70 18.49
C ALA A 200 -3.58 -25.31 17.74
N ASP A 201 -3.47 -24.57 16.63
CA ASP A 201 -4.62 -24.11 15.84
C ASP A 201 -4.85 -24.88 14.53
N GLY A 202 -3.82 -25.57 14.01
CA GLY A 202 -3.89 -26.36 12.78
C GLY A 202 -4.12 -25.51 11.52
N LEU A 203 -3.74 -24.23 11.54
CA LEU A 203 -3.97 -23.26 10.47
C LEU A 203 -2.65 -22.86 9.78
N MET A 204 -2.65 -22.91 8.45
CA MET A 204 -1.55 -22.40 7.64
C MET A 204 -1.37 -20.88 7.85
N GLN A 205 -0.18 -20.45 8.26
CA GLN A 205 0.17 -19.05 8.53
C GLN A 205 1.20 -18.53 7.52
N GLY A 206 0.95 -18.85 6.26
CA GLY A 206 1.70 -18.33 5.13
C GLY A 206 1.57 -16.80 5.03
N MET A 207 2.66 -16.15 4.66
CA MET A 207 2.68 -14.71 4.40
C MET A 207 2.60 -14.46 2.90
N TRP A 208 1.73 -13.53 2.48
CA TRP A 208 1.51 -13.21 1.06
C TRP A 208 2.01 -11.80 0.75
N LEU A 209 2.84 -11.67 -0.27
CA LEU A 209 3.35 -10.37 -0.72
C LEU A 209 2.29 -9.64 -1.52
N ALA A 210 2.13 -8.35 -1.24
CA ALA A 210 1.23 -7.47 -1.98
C ALA A 210 1.73 -7.23 -3.41
N GLY A 211 0.80 -6.96 -4.33
CA GLY A 211 1.13 -6.52 -5.68
C GLY A 211 1.42 -7.62 -6.69
N PHE A 212 1.56 -7.22 -7.96
CA PHE A 212 1.78 -8.04 -9.16
C PHE A 212 0.76 -9.15 -9.47
N SER A 213 0.62 -10.14 -8.59
CA SER A 213 -0.24 -11.32 -8.80
C SER A 213 -0.72 -11.92 -7.49
N ILE A 214 -1.83 -12.64 -7.57
CA ILE A 214 -2.45 -13.33 -6.44
C ILE A 214 -1.62 -14.55 -6.07
N GLY A 215 -1.50 -14.83 -4.76
CA GLY A 215 -0.86 -16.05 -4.29
C GLY A 215 0.66 -16.06 -4.43
N ARG A 216 1.31 -14.90 -4.29
CA ARG A 216 2.78 -14.76 -4.15
C ARG A 216 3.19 -14.93 -2.68
N PRO A 217 3.74 -16.09 -2.27
CA PRO A 217 4.16 -16.29 -0.89
C PRO A 217 5.51 -15.61 -0.63
N ALA A 218 5.67 -15.05 0.56
CA ALA A 218 6.99 -14.69 1.07
C ALA A 218 7.86 -15.95 1.25
N ASP A 219 9.16 -15.75 1.28
CA ASP A 219 10.15 -16.78 1.57
C ASP A 219 11.13 -16.30 2.65
N HIS A 220 11.81 -17.23 3.30
CA HIS A 220 12.87 -16.90 4.23
C HIS A 220 14.13 -16.46 3.50
N CYS A 221 14.87 -15.56 4.13
CA CYS A 221 16.20 -15.20 3.69
C CYS A 221 17.14 -16.42 3.82
N PRO A 222 17.91 -16.73 2.76
CA PRO A 222 18.91 -17.79 2.82
C PRO A 222 19.94 -17.53 3.93
N ALA A 223 20.25 -18.55 4.73
CA ALA A 223 21.14 -18.43 5.88
C ALA A 223 22.51 -17.79 5.56
N GLN A 224 23.06 -18.06 4.37
CA GLN A 224 24.33 -17.50 3.90
C GLN A 224 24.28 -16.00 3.55
N LEU A 225 23.09 -15.41 3.44
CA LEU A 225 22.90 -13.99 3.20
C LEU A 225 22.66 -13.21 4.49
N ILE A 226 22.44 -13.88 5.62
CA ILE A 226 22.16 -13.19 6.90
C ILE A 226 23.46 -12.62 7.48
N GLY A 227 23.47 -11.30 7.73
CA GLY A 227 24.57 -10.61 8.41
C GLY A 227 25.84 -10.41 7.58
N CYS A 228 25.75 -10.46 6.25
CA CYS A 228 26.84 -10.07 5.36
C CYS A 228 26.74 -8.60 4.89
N ASP A 229 27.76 -8.10 4.17
CA ASP A 229 27.91 -6.67 3.82
C ASP A 229 27.67 -6.34 2.32
N ARG A 230 26.96 -7.19 1.59
CA ARG A 230 26.61 -6.99 0.16
C ARG A 230 25.17 -6.49 0.00
N PRO A 231 24.80 -5.91 -1.17
CA PRO A 231 23.44 -5.44 -1.39
C PRO A 231 22.37 -6.52 -1.25
N GLU A 232 22.68 -7.81 -1.43
CA GLU A 232 21.73 -8.92 -1.28
C GLU A 232 21.60 -9.45 0.16
N CYS A 233 22.30 -8.85 1.12
CA CYS A 233 22.39 -9.39 2.46
C CYS A 233 21.17 -9.07 3.31
N CYS A 234 20.75 -10.05 4.09
CA CYS A 234 19.59 -9.99 4.93
C CYS A 234 19.91 -9.55 6.36
N VAL A 235 19.03 -8.73 6.95
CA VAL A 235 19.08 -8.34 8.36
C VAL A 235 18.61 -9.46 9.28
N SER A 236 17.74 -10.36 8.80
CA SER A 236 17.22 -11.49 9.56
C SER A 236 16.81 -12.66 8.66
N LYS A 237 16.33 -13.76 9.26
CA LYS A 237 15.69 -14.87 8.54
C LYS A 237 14.42 -14.43 7.81
N PHE A 238 13.70 -13.43 8.32
CA PHE A 238 12.36 -13.09 7.84
C PHE A 238 12.33 -11.93 6.83
N ALA A 239 13.42 -11.19 6.71
CA ALA A 239 13.50 -10.08 5.76
C ALA A 239 14.94 -9.77 5.34
N HIS A 240 15.07 -9.33 4.09
CA HIS A 240 16.29 -8.77 3.53
C HIS A 240 16.68 -7.49 4.27
N ASP A 241 15.75 -6.56 4.38
CA ASP A 241 15.86 -5.38 5.23
C ASP A 241 14.55 -5.18 5.96
N ASP A 242 14.63 -4.51 7.11
CA ASP A 242 13.44 -4.30 7.92
C ASP A 242 12.44 -3.38 7.21
N LEU A 243 11.18 -3.83 7.19
CA LEU A 243 10.06 -2.93 6.96
C LEU A 243 9.96 -1.97 8.16
N LYS A 244 9.74 -0.68 7.90
CA LYS A 244 9.68 0.34 8.94
C LYS A 244 8.34 1.07 9.00
N SER A 245 8.03 1.54 10.20
CA SER A 245 7.15 2.67 10.47
C SER A 245 8.02 3.87 10.81
N GLN A 246 8.14 4.81 9.87
CA GLN A 246 8.90 6.05 10.01
C GLN A 246 7.97 7.16 10.49
N VAL A 247 8.25 7.74 11.66
CA VAL A 247 7.38 8.71 12.31
C VAL A 247 8.10 10.03 12.50
N VAL A 248 7.42 11.12 12.16
CA VAL A 248 7.82 12.48 12.55
C VAL A 248 6.61 13.23 13.08
N VAL A 249 6.79 13.96 14.18
CA VAL A 249 5.75 14.76 14.82
C VAL A 249 6.21 16.21 14.83
N PHE A 250 5.35 17.08 14.33
CA PHE A 250 5.52 18.52 14.42
C PHE A 250 4.53 19.07 15.43
N ARG A 251 5.01 19.92 16.34
CA ARG A 251 4.17 20.67 17.26
C ARG A 251 4.55 22.14 17.21
N HIS A 252 3.58 22.99 16.91
CA HIS A 252 3.74 24.44 17.01
C HIS A 252 2.54 24.98 17.78
N ASN A 253 2.81 25.76 18.82
CA ASN A 253 1.78 26.19 19.75
C ASN A 253 0.98 25.00 20.30
N ASN A 254 -0.34 25.03 20.20
CA ASN A 254 -1.24 23.94 20.59
C ASN A 254 -1.63 23.01 19.44
N THR A 255 -0.99 23.12 18.27
CA THR A 255 -1.25 22.23 17.12
C THR A 255 -0.17 21.15 17.06
N THR A 256 -0.58 19.89 17.03
CA THR A 256 0.31 18.73 16.84
C THR A 256 -0.13 17.89 15.64
N VAL A 257 0.77 17.70 14.68
CA VAL A 257 0.55 16.84 13.51
C VAL A 257 1.59 15.72 13.52
N ALA A 258 1.11 14.48 13.45
CA ALA A 258 1.96 13.30 13.29
C ALA A 258 1.91 12.81 11.85
N PHE A 259 3.08 12.52 11.27
CA PHE A 259 3.24 11.92 9.96
C PHE A 259 3.88 10.53 10.12
N VAL A 260 3.31 9.54 9.45
CA VAL A 260 3.78 8.16 9.45
C VAL A 260 3.93 7.69 8.01
N ALA A 261 5.11 7.20 7.64
CA ALA A 261 5.33 6.44 6.41
C ALA A 261 5.56 4.96 6.76
N LEU A 262 4.73 4.09 6.18
CA LEU A 262 4.80 2.64 6.37
C LEU A 262 5.38 1.95 5.13
N ASP A 263 6.33 1.03 5.32
CA ASP A 263 6.88 0.20 4.25
C ASP A 263 5.91 -0.94 3.83
N ILE A 264 4.74 -0.56 3.32
CA ILE A 264 3.66 -1.46 2.86
C ILE A 264 3.06 -0.96 1.54
N ILE A 265 2.16 -1.74 0.94
CA ILE A 265 1.47 -1.36 -0.31
C ILE A 265 0.53 -0.15 -0.15
N GLY A 266 -0.15 -0.04 0.98
CA GLY A 266 -1.18 0.96 1.24
C GLY A 266 -1.98 0.56 2.47
N LEU A 267 -2.74 1.48 3.05
CA LEU A 267 -3.54 1.21 4.24
C LEU A 267 -4.92 1.83 4.12
N PHE A 268 -5.96 1.06 4.44
CA PHE A 268 -7.30 1.61 4.41
C PHE A 268 -7.52 2.61 5.54
N HIS A 269 -8.38 3.61 5.30
CA HIS A 269 -8.82 4.53 6.35
C HIS A 269 -9.38 3.80 7.58
N THR A 270 -10.07 2.65 7.42
CA THR A 270 -10.56 1.86 8.57
C THR A 270 -9.43 1.38 9.48
N ASP A 271 -8.29 1.00 8.91
CA ASP A 271 -7.10 0.58 9.67
C ASP A 271 -6.38 1.79 10.29
N ILE A 272 -6.34 2.94 9.60
CA ILE A 272 -5.84 4.21 10.15
C ILE A 272 -6.67 4.67 11.36
N GLU A 273 -7.99 4.49 11.34
CA GLU A 273 -8.84 4.76 12.51
C GLU A 273 -8.51 3.86 13.70
N THR A 274 -8.07 2.62 13.46
CA THR A 274 -7.63 1.72 14.53
C THR A 274 -6.39 2.27 15.22
N ILE A 275 -5.40 2.75 14.45
CA ILE A 275 -4.22 3.44 14.99
C ILE A 275 -4.66 4.67 15.78
N ARG A 276 -5.53 5.51 15.21
CA ARG A 276 -6.00 6.75 15.86
C ARG A 276 -6.69 6.49 17.19
N LYS A 277 -7.48 5.43 17.30
CA LYS A 277 -8.16 5.02 18.56
C LYS A 277 -7.22 4.43 19.60
N ALA A 278 -6.10 3.84 19.17
CA ALA A 278 -5.11 3.26 20.07
C ALA A 278 -4.15 4.31 20.65
N LEU A 279 -4.10 5.52 20.09
CA LEU A 279 -3.28 6.61 20.61
C LEU A 279 -3.86 7.17 21.93
N PRO A 280 -3.04 7.36 22.98
CA PRO A 280 -3.46 8.05 24.20
C PRO A 280 -3.88 9.50 23.90
N GLU A 281 -5.03 9.93 24.43
CA GLU A 281 -5.56 11.29 24.22
C GLU A 281 -4.58 12.37 24.74
N GLU A 282 -3.76 12.06 25.76
CA GLU A 282 -2.80 12.99 26.36
C GLU A 282 -1.64 13.36 25.42
N LEU A 283 -1.43 12.59 24.34
CA LEU A 283 -0.45 12.97 23.32
C LEU A 283 -0.85 14.24 22.57
N GLY A 284 -2.14 14.57 22.56
CA GLY A 284 -2.68 15.78 21.92
C GLY A 284 -2.39 15.83 20.42
N ILE A 285 -2.53 14.71 19.71
CA ILE A 285 -2.39 14.64 18.25
C ILE A 285 -3.68 15.18 17.60
N ASP A 286 -3.60 16.33 16.94
CA ASP A 286 -4.75 16.96 16.27
C ASP A 286 -5.00 16.42 14.87
N LEU A 287 -3.93 16.00 14.19
CA LEU A 287 -3.98 15.36 12.88
C LEU A 287 -2.94 14.23 12.81
N LEU A 288 -3.40 13.06 12.37
CA LEU A 288 -2.55 11.92 12.05
C LEU A 288 -2.60 11.68 10.54
N VAL A 289 -1.46 11.86 9.87
CA VAL A 289 -1.25 11.53 8.47
C VAL A 289 -0.51 10.20 8.38
N VAL A 290 -1.14 9.19 7.78
CA VAL A 290 -0.50 7.90 7.49
C VAL A 290 -0.43 7.74 5.97
N GLY A 291 0.77 7.52 5.46
CA GLY A 291 1.03 7.16 4.06
C GLY A 291 1.88 5.90 3.97
N SER A 292 2.02 5.38 2.76
CA SER A 292 2.82 4.20 2.48
C SER A 292 3.91 4.49 1.45
N THR A 293 4.99 3.71 1.48
CA THR A 293 6.01 3.73 0.41
C THR A 293 5.56 3.02 -0.87
N HIS A 294 4.36 2.42 -0.84
CA HIS A 294 3.78 1.62 -1.91
C HIS A 294 4.65 0.41 -2.30
N ASN A 295 5.03 -0.35 -1.28
CA ASN A 295 5.95 -1.47 -1.37
C ASN A 295 5.25 -2.78 -1.80
N HIS A 296 5.67 -3.33 -2.95
CA HIS A 296 5.17 -4.61 -3.52
C HIS A 296 5.93 -5.85 -3.03
N GLN A 297 6.82 -5.68 -2.05
CA GLN A 297 7.56 -6.75 -1.38
C GLN A 297 7.23 -6.83 0.13
N ALA A 298 6.21 -6.11 0.57
CA ALA A 298 5.66 -6.20 1.92
C ALA A 298 4.47 -7.18 1.96
N PRO A 299 4.14 -7.71 3.15
CA PRO A 299 2.89 -8.45 3.34
C PRO A 299 1.64 -7.67 2.91
N ASP A 300 0.64 -8.41 2.42
CA ASP A 300 -0.66 -7.88 2.04
C ASP A 300 -1.39 -7.27 3.25
N THR A 301 -1.73 -5.99 3.14
CA THR A 301 -2.44 -5.21 4.18
C THR A 301 -3.88 -4.89 3.79
N VAL A 302 -4.31 -5.21 2.57
CA VAL A 302 -5.62 -4.82 2.02
C VAL A 302 -6.50 -6.03 1.68
N GLY A 303 -5.88 -7.20 1.48
CA GLY A 303 -6.52 -8.51 1.32
C GLY A 303 -6.64 -9.01 -0.12
N GLN A 304 -6.09 -8.28 -1.09
CA GLN A 304 -6.25 -8.57 -2.53
C GLN A 304 -5.37 -9.75 -3.02
N TRP A 305 -4.29 -10.08 -2.33
CA TRP A 305 -3.21 -10.93 -2.88
C TRP A 305 -3.05 -12.29 -2.18
N GLY A 306 -4.07 -12.71 -1.42
CA GLY A 306 -4.09 -13.98 -0.69
C GLY A 306 -4.05 -15.25 -1.54
N PRO A 307 -4.20 -16.44 -0.91
CA PRO A 307 -4.09 -17.71 -1.62
C PRO A 307 -5.22 -17.89 -2.63
N GLY A 308 -4.90 -18.39 -3.82
CA GLY A 308 -5.87 -18.82 -4.81
C GLY A 308 -5.43 -18.58 -6.25
N THR A 309 -6.17 -19.15 -7.20
CA THR A 309 -5.97 -18.93 -8.63
C THR A 309 -7.24 -19.28 -9.42
N PRO A 310 -7.71 -18.44 -10.38
CA PRO A 310 -7.19 -17.12 -10.73
C PRO A 310 -7.64 -16.00 -9.77
N LEU A 311 -8.47 -16.32 -8.77
CA LEU A 311 -8.95 -15.40 -7.74
C LEU A 311 -8.56 -15.91 -6.35
N PRO A 312 -8.39 -15.03 -5.35
CA PRO A 312 -8.10 -15.46 -4.00
C PRO A 312 -9.32 -16.15 -3.39
N SER A 313 -9.11 -17.25 -2.68
CA SER A 313 -10.13 -17.90 -1.85
C SER A 313 -10.22 -17.28 -0.44
N GLU A 314 -9.13 -16.65 0.02
CA GLU A 314 -9.00 -16.03 1.35
C GLU A 314 -8.17 -14.73 1.23
N PRO A 315 -8.31 -13.78 2.15
CA PRO A 315 -7.48 -12.57 2.14
C PRO A 315 -6.00 -12.91 2.38
N GLY A 316 -5.09 -12.12 1.80
CA GLY A 316 -3.65 -12.26 2.06
C GLY A 316 -3.20 -11.64 3.39
N ARG A 317 -4.09 -10.93 4.08
CA ARG A 317 -3.82 -10.23 5.33
C ARG A 317 -3.53 -11.22 6.47
N SER A 318 -2.33 -11.15 7.03
CA SER A 318 -2.00 -11.80 8.30
C SER A 318 -2.46 -10.93 9.48
N PRO A 319 -3.37 -11.42 10.36
CA PRO A 319 -3.79 -10.68 11.55
C PRO A 319 -2.63 -10.26 12.45
N ALA A 320 -1.67 -11.15 12.68
CA ALA A 320 -0.49 -10.89 13.51
C ALA A 320 0.38 -9.76 12.95
N PHE A 321 0.55 -9.71 11.61
CA PHE A 321 1.28 -8.62 10.98
C PHE A 321 0.54 -7.28 11.09
N ILE A 322 -0.79 -7.27 10.90
CA ILE A 322 -1.60 -6.05 11.06
C ILE A 322 -1.53 -5.53 12.50
N GLU A 323 -1.66 -6.40 13.49
CA GLU A 323 -1.55 -6.03 14.91
C GLU A 323 -0.17 -5.45 15.23
N LYS A 324 0.91 -6.15 14.85
CA LYS A 324 2.28 -5.64 15.02
C LYS A 324 2.48 -4.28 14.36
N MET A 325 2.01 -4.11 13.13
CA MET A 325 2.13 -2.86 12.40
C MET A 325 1.42 -1.71 13.14
N VAL A 326 0.19 -1.94 13.63
CA VAL A 326 -0.55 -0.96 14.43
C VAL A 326 0.20 -0.62 15.72
N ASP A 327 0.62 -1.62 16.49
CA ASP A 327 1.30 -1.45 17.77
C ASP A 327 2.62 -0.69 17.63
N GLN A 328 3.43 -1.05 16.64
CA GLN A 328 4.69 -0.39 16.37
C GLN A 328 4.48 1.04 15.85
N THR A 329 3.41 1.30 15.09
CA THR A 329 3.07 2.66 14.67
C THR A 329 2.68 3.52 15.88
N VAL A 330 1.82 3.01 16.77
CA VAL A 330 1.41 3.68 18.01
C VAL A 330 2.62 3.95 18.89
N ALA A 331 3.49 2.96 19.09
CA ALA A 331 4.73 3.10 19.86
C ALA A 331 5.68 4.13 19.24
N GLY A 332 5.78 4.19 17.91
CA GLY A 332 6.57 5.19 17.20
C GLY A 332 6.06 6.61 17.41
N ILE A 333 4.74 6.82 17.37
CA ILE A 333 4.12 8.12 17.65
C ILE A 333 4.35 8.54 19.09
N ILE A 334 4.19 7.63 20.07
CA ILE A 334 4.48 7.92 21.48
C ILE A 334 5.94 8.35 21.66
N GLU A 335 6.89 7.63 21.06
CA GLU A 335 8.32 7.95 21.14
C GLU A 335 8.65 9.29 20.47
N ALA A 336 8.11 9.54 19.28
CA ALA A 336 8.32 10.80 18.57
C ALA A 336 7.76 12.01 19.35
N VAL A 337 6.59 11.87 20.00
CA VAL A 337 6.04 12.91 20.89
C VAL A 337 6.93 13.12 22.11
N ALA A 338 7.44 12.04 22.72
CA ALA A 338 8.35 12.14 23.87
C ALA A 338 9.71 12.78 23.50
N ALA A 339 10.11 12.70 22.25
CA ALA A 339 11.35 13.26 21.71
C ALA A 339 11.21 14.70 21.17
N LEU A 340 10.04 15.34 21.31
CA LEU A 340 9.82 16.71 20.82
C LEU A 340 10.85 17.69 21.41
N GLU A 341 11.61 18.34 20.54
CA GLU A 341 12.57 19.38 20.89
C GLU A 341 12.50 20.58 19.92
N PRO A 342 12.91 21.79 20.32
CA PRO A 342 12.93 22.95 19.43
C PRO A 342 13.75 22.70 18.16
N ALA A 343 13.18 22.98 16.99
CA ALA A 343 13.80 22.69 15.71
C ALA A 343 13.81 23.88 14.73
N ASP A 344 14.88 23.99 13.95
CA ASP A 344 14.92 24.79 12.73
C ASP A 344 14.60 23.90 11.53
N VAL A 345 13.80 24.41 10.60
CA VAL A 345 13.37 23.67 9.40
C VAL A 345 13.89 24.35 8.15
N SER A 346 14.34 23.54 7.19
CA SER A 346 14.68 23.98 5.84
C SER A 346 14.02 23.09 4.80
N THR A 347 13.76 23.62 3.61
CA THR A 347 13.06 22.91 2.54
C THR A 347 13.66 23.20 1.17
N THR A 348 13.41 22.32 0.22
CA THR A 348 13.70 22.54 -1.21
C THR A 348 12.83 21.60 -2.06
N ILE A 349 12.74 21.89 -3.35
CA ILE A 349 12.21 20.96 -4.35
C ILE A 349 13.31 20.70 -5.35
N ILE A 350 13.83 19.48 -5.36
CA ILE A 350 14.89 19.07 -6.26
C ILE A 350 14.23 18.53 -7.54
N GLN A 351 14.65 19.03 -8.70
CA GLN A 351 14.33 18.38 -9.97
C GLN A 351 15.21 17.13 -10.10
N ALA A 352 14.66 15.97 -9.75
CA ALA A 352 15.43 14.73 -9.71
C ALA A 352 15.77 14.23 -11.12
N GLY A 353 14.98 14.61 -12.13
CA GLY A 353 14.94 13.91 -13.41
C GLY A 353 14.54 12.45 -13.22
N THR A 354 14.64 11.68 -14.30
CA THR A 354 14.30 10.24 -14.30
C THR A 354 15.51 9.34 -14.54
N HIS A 355 16.64 9.93 -14.93
CA HIS A 355 17.85 9.20 -15.27
C HIS A 355 18.43 8.43 -14.08
N GLY A 356 18.61 7.12 -14.27
CA GLY A 356 19.23 6.22 -13.29
C GLY A 356 18.35 5.86 -12.10
N LEU A 357 17.07 6.23 -12.14
CA LEU A 357 16.13 6.05 -11.02
C LEU A 357 15.18 4.86 -11.21
N ALA A 358 15.46 3.99 -12.19
CA ALA A 358 14.59 2.90 -12.58
C ALA A 358 13.15 3.39 -12.73
N ILE A 359 12.95 4.38 -13.60
CA ILE A 359 11.63 4.91 -13.93
C ILE A 359 11.28 4.52 -15.36
N ASN A 360 10.07 4.04 -15.51
CA ASN A 360 9.38 3.81 -16.77
C ASN A 360 7.89 4.13 -16.56
N ASP A 361 7.17 4.35 -17.65
CA ASP A 361 5.72 4.54 -17.65
C ASP A 361 5.07 3.49 -18.56
N SER A 362 4.06 2.82 -18.04
CA SER A 362 3.34 1.77 -18.76
C SER A 362 2.07 2.29 -19.45
N ARG A 363 1.59 3.48 -19.09
CA ARG A 363 0.37 4.09 -19.59
C ARG A 363 0.61 5.54 -20.06
N PRO A 364 0.48 5.82 -21.36
CA PRO A 364 0.54 7.19 -21.85
C PRO A 364 -0.59 8.05 -21.24
N PRO A 365 -0.44 9.39 -21.20
CA PRO A 365 0.68 10.16 -21.75
C PRO A 365 1.95 10.06 -20.88
N TYR A 366 3.12 9.85 -21.51
CA TYR A 366 4.39 9.76 -20.77
C TYR A 366 4.80 11.12 -20.21
N ILE A 367 4.40 11.38 -18.97
CA ILE A 367 4.65 12.61 -18.24
C ILE A 367 5.03 12.18 -16.82
N PHE A 368 6.21 12.61 -16.37
CA PHE A 368 6.72 12.25 -15.06
C PHE A 368 6.75 13.47 -14.14
N ASP A 369 6.31 13.28 -12.90
CA ASP A 369 6.53 14.23 -11.83
C ASP A 369 7.88 13.91 -11.17
N ASP A 370 8.94 14.55 -11.66
CA ASP A 370 10.30 14.37 -11.15
C ASP A 370 10.66 15.37 -10.03
N ASN A 371 9.64 16.02 -9.45
CA ASN A 371 9.81 16.84 -8.26
C ASN A 371 10.10 15.95 -7.05
N LEU A 372 11.23 16.23 -6.38
CA LEU A 372 11.62 15.61 -5.11
C LEU A 372 11.57 16.69 -4.01
N PRO A 373 10.39 16.94 -3.41
CA PRO A 373 10.27 17.85 -2.28
C PRO A 373 10.95 17.27 -1.05
N VAL A 374 11.69 18.10 -0.32
CA VAL A 374 12.43 17.74 0.89
C VAL A 374 12.11 18.71 2.02
N ILE A 375 11.85 18.19 3.22
CA ILE A 375 11.76 18.95 4.47
C ILE A 375 12.81 18.39 5.42
N HIS A 376 13.70 19.24 5.91
CA HIS A 376 14.80 18.87 6.80
C HIS A 376 14.69 19.64 8.11
N ALA A 377 14.50 18.90 9.21
CA ALA A 377 14.38 19.44 10.57
C ALA A 377 15.64 19.14 11.38
N ARG A 378 16.21 20.16 12.01
CA ARG A 378 17.39 20.05 12.87
C ARG A 378 17.12 20.62 14.25
N SER A 379 17.66 19.98 15.28
CA SER A 379 17.62 20.49 16.65
C SER A 379 18.26 21.87 16.72
N LYS A 380 17.55 22.85 17.30
CA LYS A 380 18.12 24.18 17.58
C LYS A 380 19.24 24.11 18.60
N ALA A 381 19.21 23.12 19.49
CA ALA A 381 20.19 22.99 20.56
C ALA A 381 21.51 22.40 20.07
N THR A 382 21.47 21.40 19.20
CA THR A 382 22.67 20.64 18.78
C THR A 382 23.07 20.88 17.32
N GLY A 383 22.15 21.37 16.48
CA GLY A 383 22.31 21.46 15.03
C GLY A 383 22.26 20.10 14.32
N GLN A 384 22.02 19.00 15.04
CA GLN A 384 21.89 17.66 14.46
C GLN A 384 20.52 17.48 13.82
N THR A 385 20.45 16.66 12.78
CA THR A 385 19.18 16.29 12.14
C THR A 385 18.31 15.49 13.10
N ILE A 386 17.05 15.91 13.21
CA ILE A 386 15.98 15.14 13.86
C ILE A 386 15.34 14.25 12.80
N ALA A 387 14.89 14.86 11.70
CA ALA A 387 14.24 14.14 10.60
C ALA A 387 14.48 14.79 9.23
N THR A 388 14.43 13.95 8.20
CA THR A 388 14.36 14.34 6.79
C THR A 388 13.15 13.69 6.14
N MET A 389 12.18 14.47 5.69
CA MET A 389 11.02 13.98 4.94
C MET A 389 11.24 14.21 3.45
N LEU A 390 10.83 13.24 2.63
CA LEU A 390 10.86 13.34 1.18
C LEU A 390 9.73 12.52 0.54
N SER A 391 9.34 12.91 -0.67
CA SER A 391 8.36 12.18 -1.48
C SER A 391 8.88 12.01 -2.90
N PHE A 392 8.66 10.86 -3.53
CA PHE A 392 9.13 10.58 -4.88
C PHE A 392 8.14 9.71 -5.68
N GLY A 393 7.86 10.10 -6.92
CA GLY A 393 6.91 9.43 -7.82
C GLY A 393 7.52 8.23 -8.55
N ASN A 394 7.73 7.11 -7.85
CA ASN A 394 8.05 5.83 -8.48
C ASN A 394 7.58 4.66 -7.60
N HIS A 395 6.96 3.63 -8.19
CA HIS A 395 6.57 2.42 -7.45
C HIS A 395 7.80 1.74 -6.81
N ALA A 396 7.68 1.31 -5.54
CA ALA A 396 8.66 0.46 -4.86
C ALA A 396 8.57 -0.99 -5.37
N GLU A 397 9.06 -1.17 -6.59
CA GLU A 397 8.91 -2.36 -7.43
C GLU A 397 10.23 -2.75 -8.14
N VAL A 398 11.40 -2.27 -7.70
CA VAL A 398 12.65 -2.49 -8.47
C VAL A 398 12.92 -3.98 -8.62
N LEU A 399 12.70 -4.75 -7.56
CA LEU A 399 12.91 -6.20 -7.52
C LEU A 399 11.88 -7.01 -8.33
N TRP A 400 10.77 -6.38 -8.74
CA TRP A 400 9.71 -6.97 -9.54
C TRP A 400 9.03 -8.20 -8.90
N SER A 401 8.17 -8.88 -9.66
CA SER A 401 7.34 -9.99 -9.18
C SER A 401 8.14 -11.23 -8.73
N GLN A 402 9.36 -11.39 -9.27
CA GLN A 402 10.22 -12.56 -9.04
C GLN A 402 10.77 -12.65 -7.63
N ASN A 403 10.95 -11.51 -6.96
CA ASN A 403 11.40 -11.52 -5.59
C ASN A 403 10.32 -12.07 -4.66
N ARG A 404 10.76 -12.89 -3.71
CA ARG A 404 9.91 -13.46 -2.65
C ARG A 404 10.41 -13.12 -1.25
N LEU A 405 11.51 -12.37 -1.13
CA LEU A 405 12.02 -11.93 0.15
C LEU A 405 11.29 -10.66 0.59
N ILE A 406 10.94 -10.56 1.87
CA ILE A 406 10.42 -9.31 2.44
C ILE A 406 11.54 -8.27 2.46
N THR A 407 11.26 -7.07 1.96
CA THR A 407 12.19 -5.94 1.83
C THR A 407 11.39 -4.67 1.67
N SER A 408 11.96 -3.52 2.05
CA SER A 408 11.40 -2.20 1.74
C SER A 408 11.72 -1.71 0.33
N ASP A 409 12.38 -2.52 -0.50
CA ASP A 409 12.87 -2.17 -1.85
C ASP A 409 13.79 -0.94 -1.82
N TYR A 410 13.86 -0.14 -2.89
CA TYR A 410 14.72 1.05 -2.94
C TYR A 410 14.49 2.07 -1.80
N PRO A 411 13.28 2.25 -1.21
CA PRO A 411 13.09 3.07 -0.01
C PRO A 411 14.04 2.74 1.15
N HIS A 412 14.42 1.47 1.35
CA HIS A 412 15.43 1.10 2.36
C HIS A 412 16.74 1.85 2.12
N PHE A 413 17.24 1.75 0.89
CA PHE A 413 18.54 2.30 0.51
C PHE A 413 18.52 3.83 0.48
N VAL A 414 17.39 4.45 0.10
CA VAL A 414 17.21 5.90 0.23
C VAL A 414 17.43 6.36 1.67
N ARG A 415 16.75 5.73 2.64
CA ARG A 415 16.90 6.05 4.07
C ARG A 415 18.33 5.82 4.53
N LYS A 416 18.89 4.65 4.25
CA LYS A 416 20.28 4.28 4.59
C LYS A 416 21.27 5.35 4.15
N TYR A 417 21.24 5.76 2.88
CA TYR A 417 22.24 6.68 2.34
C TYR A 417 21.97 8.14 2.72
N ILE A 418 20.73 8.58 2.89
CA ILE A 418 20.46 9.91 3.45
C ILE A 418 20.99 10.01 4.89
N GLU A 419 20.79 8.97 5.70
CA GLU A 419 21.21 8.96 7.11
C GLU A 419 22.73 8.81 7.25
N GLN A 420 23.36 7.93 6.47
CA GLN A 420 24.75 7.52 6.65
C GLN A 420 25.73 8.20 5.69
N GLY A 421 25.25 8.68 4.55
CA GLY A 421 26.06 9.31 3.51
C GLY A 421 26.55 8.36 2.44
N LEU A 422 27.19 8.92 1.42
CA LEU A 422 27.81 8.20 0.31
C LEU A 422 29.33 8.41 0.32
N PRO A 423 30.12 7.35 0.10
CA PRO A 423 31.57 7.46 0.04
C PRO A 423 32.02 8.25 -1.20
N ARG A 424 33.26 8.74 -1.16
CA ARG A 424 33.92 9.25 -2.38
C ARG A 424 34.13 8.11 -3.37
N ILE A 425 34.11 8.43 -4.65
CA ILE A 425 34.41 7.51 -5.74
C ILE A 425 35.76 7.89 -6.32
N GLU A 426 36.65 6.90 -6.42
CA GLU A 426 38.00 7.04 -6.98
C GLU A 426 38.11 6.19 -8.25
N ASP A 427 38.93 6.63 -9.21
CA ASP A 427 39.31 5.81 -10.35
C ASP A 427 40.36 4.73 -9.95
N ASP A 428 40.73 3.87 -10.89
CA ASP A 428 41.76 2.83 -10.68
C ASP A 428 43.14 3.39 -10.26
N GLU A 429 43.36 4.69 -10.46
CA GLU A 429 44.60 5.41 -10.17
C GLU A 429 44.53 6.15 -8.82
N GLY A 430 43.38 6.09 -8.12
CA GLY A 430 43.12 6.73 -6.84
C GLY A 430 42.74 8.21 -6.94
N ASN A 431 42.41 8.72 -8.13
CA ASN A 431 41.93 10.09 -8.30
C ASN A 431 40.43 10.16 -8.00
N GLU A 432 40.02 11.19 -7.25
CA GLU A 432 38.60 11.42 -6.95
C GLU A 432 37.82 11.77 -8.22
N ILE A 433 36.84 10.93 -8.58
CA ILE A 433 35.86 11.18 -9.65
C ILE A 433 34.63 11.89 -9.06
N LYS A 434 34.19 11.47 -7.87
CA LYS A 434 33.08 12.08 -7.15
C LYS A 434 33.41 12.25 -5.66
N PRO A 435 33.01 13.38 -5.05
CA PRO A 435 33.33 13.65 -3.67
C PRO A 435 32.49 12.79 -2.73
N ALA A 436 32.97 12.56 -1.51
CA ALA A 436 32.11 12.03 -0.46
C ALA A 436 30.95 13.01 -0.16
N LEU A 437 29.78 12.44 0.11
CA LEU A 437 28.59 13.16 0.55
C LEU A 437 28.26 12.73 1.98
N PRO A 438 28.44 13.59 3.00
CA PRO A 438 28.19 13.21 4.38
C PRO A 438 26.70 12.94 4.60
N GLY A 439 26.38 11.93 5.40
CA GLY A 439 25.01 11.66 5.82
C GLY A 439 24.45 12.78 6.68
N LEU A 440 23.13 12.97 6.61
CA LEU A 440 22.42 13.94 7.43
C LEU A 440 22.17 13.41 8.85
N GLY A 441 22.17 12.09 9.05
CA GLY A 441 21.70 11.45 10.28
C GLY A 441 20.20 11.64 10.51
N GLY A 442 19.75 11.36 11.74
CA GLY A 442 18.33 11.45 12.11
C GLY A 442 17.46 10.37 11.46
N VAL A 443 16.16 10.61 11.42
CA VAL A 443 15.16 9.69 10.87
C VAL A 443 14.75 10.12 9.46
N THR A 444 14.87 9.25 8.45
CA THR A 444 14.39 9.55 7.09
C THR A 444 12.98 9.00 6.84
N VAL A 445 12.02 9.90 6.57
CA VAL A 445 10.61 9.57 6.32
C VAL A 445 10.31 9.72 4.82
N PHE A 446 10.26 8.59 4.11
CA PHE A 446 10.01 8.54 2.66
C PHE A 446 8.54 8.24 2.37
N PHE A 447 7.89 9.08 1.56
CA PHE A 447 6.52 8.89 1.07
C PHE A 447 6.52 8.56 -0.43
N ALA A 448 5.50 7.83 -0.87
CA ALA A 448 5.21 7.71 -2.30
C ALA A 448 4.64 9.03 -2.85
N GLY A 449 5.14 9.46 -4.00
CA GLY A 449 4.62 10.59 -4.77
C GLY A 449 3.51 10.17 -5.74
N ALA A 450 3.45 10.83 -6.91
CA ALA A 450 2.53 10.47 -7.98
C ALA A 450 3.03 9.21 -8.71
N VAL A 451 2.40 8.08 -8.41
CA VAL A 451 2.75 6.78 -8.99
C VAL A 451 1.72 6.27 -10.01
N GLY A 452 0.61 6.98 -10.21
CA GLY A 452 -0.41 6.62 -11.20
C GLY A 452 0.14 6.53 -12.63
N GLY A 453 -0.58 5.85 -13.53
CA GLY A 453 -0.06 5.52 -14.86
C GLY A 453 0.94 4.35 -14.85
N LEU A 454 1.10 3.68 -13.71
CA LEU A 454 2.14 2.67 -13.50
C LEU A 454 3.54 3.27 -13.75
N VAL A 455 3.83 4.41 -13.11
CA VAL A 455 5.20 4.94 -13.01
C VAL A 455 6.01 4.00 -12.13
N ASN A 456 6.76 3.12 -12.77
CA ASN A 456 7.39 1.98 -12.12
C ASN A 456 8.77 1.62 -12.71
N PRO A 457 9.53 0.76 -12.04
CA PRO A 457 10.80 0.24 -12.55
C PRO A 457 10.71 -0.62 -13.79
N GLY A 458 9.59 -1.31 -14.05
CA GLY A 458 9.31 -2.14 -15.23
C GLY A 458 10.48 -2.40 -16.18
N ALA A 459 10.57 -1.62 -17.26
CA ALA A 459 11.69 -1.72 -18.20
C ALA A 459 12.87 -0.78 -17.87
N GLY A 460 12.74 0.09 -16.87
CA GLY A 460 13.68 1.09 -16.37
C GLY A 460 15.03 0.54 -15.93
N GLY A 461 16.09 1.33 -16.11
CA GLY A 461 17.43 1.02 -15.59
C GLY A 461 17.79 1.88 -14.38
N ALA A 462 18.61 1.34 -13.48
CA ALA A 462 19.20 2.09 -12.38
C ALA A 462 20.65 2.48 -12.67
N VAL A 463 21.12 3.58 -12.11
CA VAL A 463 22.53 3.98 -12.10
C VAL A 463 22.90 4.36 -10.68
N ASP A 464 24.00 3.83 -10.16
CA ASP A 464 24.43 4.10 -8.79
C ASP A 464 25.22 5.42 -8.67
N TYR A 465 25.70 5.74 -7.46
CA TYR A 465 26.49 6.94 -7.28
C TYR A 465 27.84 6.88 -8.01
N ALA A 466 28.39 5.70 -8.27
CA ALA A 466 29.64 5.50 -9.00
C ALA A 466 29.48 5.52 -10.55
N GLU A 467 28.27 5.81 -11.05
CA GLU A 467 27.90 5.75 -12.48
C GLU A 467 27.90 4.33 -13.06
N GLU A 468 27.81 3.29 -12.21
CA GLU A 468 27.56 1.93 -12.68
C GLU A 468 26.09 1.76 -13.07
N ALA A 469 25.85 1.25 -14.28
CA ALA A 469 24.51 1.02 -14.81
C ALA A 469 24.01 -0.41 -14.56
N PHE A 470 22.78 -0.50 -14.07
CA PHE A 470 22.04 -1.73 -13.78
C PHE A 470 20.79 -1.79 -14.69
N GLY A 471 21.00 -2.29 -15.90
CA GLY A 471 19.96 -2.52 -16.90
C GLY A 471 19.88 -3.99 -17.34
N GLY A 472 19.04 -4.28 -18.33
CA GLY A 472 18.90 -5.63 -18.88
C GLY A 472 18.54 -6.66 -17.81
N GLU A 473 19.31 -7.75 -17.72
CA GLU A 473 19.10 -8.83 -16.73
C GLU A 473 19.39 -8.40 -15.28
N ARG A 474 20.11 -7.30 -15.06
CA ARG A 474 20.48 -6.80 -13.72
C ARG A 474 19.46 -5.83 -13.12
N ARG A 475 18.46 -5.38 -13.90
CA ARG A 475 17.56 -4.28 -13.49
C ARG A 475 16.63 -4.63 -12.32
N HIS A 476 16.31 -5.91 -12.16
CA HIS A 476 15.47 -6.42 -11.07
C HIS A 476 16.32 -7.14 -10.03
N SER A 477 17.27 -6.42 -9.44
CA SER A 477 18.19 -6.96 -8.45
C SER A 477 18.32 -6.01 -7.26
N PHE A 478 18.76 -6.55 -6.12
CA PHE A 478 19.06 -5.71 -4.95
C PHE A 478 20.13 -4.67 -5.24
N ALA A 479 21.10 -4.97 -6.10
CA ALA A 479 22.07 -3.98 -6.55
C ALA A 479 21.44 -2.83 -7.36
N ALA A 480 20.40 -3.11 -8.16
CA ALA A 480 19.64 -2.06 -8.83
C ALA A 480 18.80 -1.22 -7.84
N ALA A 481 18.17 -1.85 -6.84
CA ALA A 481 17.44 -1.13 -5.80
C ALA A 481 18.37 -0.26 -4.94
N ASP A 482 19.56 -0.78 -4.61
CA ASP A 482 20.63 -0.04 -3.95
C ASP A 482 21.11 1.14 -4.81
N ALA A 483 21.30 0.94 -6.12
CA ALA A 483 21.67 2.00 -7.06
C ALA A 483 20.63 3.14 -7.12
N VAL A 484 19.32 2.81 -7.16
CA VAL A 484 18.25 3.82 -7.09
C VAL A 484 18.34 4.60 -5.77
N GLY A 485 18.52 3.90 -4.65
CA GLY A 485 18.67 4.51 -3.34
C GLY A 485 19.87 5.46 -3.24
N GLN A 486 21.03 5.03 -3.74
CA GLN A 486 22.22 5.87 -3.85
C GLN A 486 21.97 7.11 -4.71
N SER A 487 21.34 6.94 -5.88
CA SER A 487 21.07 8.03 -6.82
C SER A 487 20.11 9.09 -6.26
N LEU A 488 19.05 8.68 -5.56
CA LEU A 488 18.13 9.61 -4.88
C LEU A 488 18.81 10.30 -3.69
N ALA A 489 19.50 9.53 -2.84
CA ALA A 489 20.22 10.10 -1.70
C ALA A 489 21.28 11.11 -2.17
N ALA A 490 22.01 10.82 -3.24
CA ALA A 490 23.02 11.72 -3.80
C ALA A 490 22.43 13.09 -4.18
N ARG A 491 21.20 13.14 -4.71
CA ARG A 491 20.50 14.39 -5.04
C ARG A 491 20.21 15.21 -3.78
N VAL A 492 19.66 14.58 -2.76
CA VAL A 492 19.35 15.24 -1.47
C VAL A 492 20.62 15.72 -0.76
N LEU A 493 21.63 14.85 -0.65
CA LEU A 493 22.89 15.17 0.02
C LEU A 493 23.70 16.23 -0.73
N SER A 494 23.64 16.24 -2.07
CA SER A 494 24.29 17.29 -2.88
C SER A 494 23.61 18.64 -2.69
N ALA A 495 22.28 18.69 -2.68
CA ALA A 495 21.53 19.91 -2.36
C ALA A 495 21.88 20.43 -0.95
N ALA A 496 21.97 19.53 0.04
CA ALA A 496 22.40 19.90 1.40
C ALA A 496 23.83 20.45 1.44
N LYS A 497 24.77 19.81 0.74
CA LYS A 497 26.15 20.26 0.64
C LYS A 497 26.30 21.61 -0.08
N ALA A 498 25.46 21.87 -1.08
CA ALA A 498 25.43 23.11 -1.83
C ALA A 498 24.76 24.28 -1.07
N GLY A 499 23.99 23.97 -0.03
CA GLY A 499 23.21 24.97 0.72
C GLY A 499 21.87 25.31 0.06
N ASP A 500 21.33 24.42 -0.76
CA ASP A 500 20.08 24.61 -1.50
C ASP A 500 18.82 24.31 -0.67
N LEU A 501 18.99 23.80 0.56
CA LEU A 501 17.89 23.73 1.54
C LEU A 501 17.69 25.11 2.17
N ILE A 502 16.57 25.73 1.84
CA ILE A 502 16.23 27.09 2.24
C ILE A 502 15.54 27.05 3.61
N ALA A 503 16.06 27.80 4.57
CA ALA A 503 15.48 27.90 5.91
C ALA A 503 14.09 28.53 5.88
N LEU A 504 13.16 27.98 6.67
CA LEU A 504 11.82 28.54 6.87
C LEU A 504 11.87 29.56 8.01
N GLU A 505 11.67 30.84 7.70
CA GLU A 505 11.73 31.92 8.70
C GLU A 505 10.55 31.92 9.68
N SER A 506 9.40 31.39 9.27
CA SER A 506 8.17 31.32 10.09
C SER A 506 7.47 29.97 9.85
N PRO A 507 7.91 28.89 10.50
CA PRO A 507 7.37 27.56 10.27
C PRO A 507 6.09 27.35 11.10
N ASP A 508 5.10 28.21 10.88
CA ASP A 508 3.80 28.12 11.53
C ASP A 508 3.09 26.84 11.04
N LEU A 509 2.65 26.01 11.99
CA LEU A 509 1.97 24.76 11.68
C LEU A 509 0.46 25.00 11.64
N ARG A 510 -0.16 24.63 10.53
CA ARG A 510 -1.60 24.73 10.30
C ARG A 510 -2.07 23.56 9.48
N PHE A 511 -3.32 23.17 9.61
CA PHE A 511 -3.92 22.18 8.73
C PHE A 511 -5.38 22.48 8.43
N ALA A 512 -5.85 21.93 7.32
CA ALA A 512 -7.24 21.71 7.02
C ALA A 512 -7.40 20.25 6.56
N ARG A 513 -8.49 19.61 6.97
CA ARG A 513 -8.81 18.23 6.60
C ARG A 513 -10.30 18.07 6.36
N ARG A 514 -10.65 17.13 5.50
CA ARG A 514 -12.03 16.81 5.17
C ARG A 514 -12.21 15.32 4.99
N GLU A 515 -13.25 14.80 5.62
CA GLU A 515 -13.80 13.49 5.28
C GLU A 515 -14.77 13.62 4.09
N PHE A 516 -14.76 12.69 3.16
CA PHE A 516 -15.75 12.62 2.08
C PHE A 516 -16.11 11.18 1.75
N LEU A 517 -17.28 10.99 1.12
CA LEU A 517 -17.72 9.69 0.64
C LEU A 517 -17.51 9.62 -0.87
N THR A 518 -16.97 8.50 -1.34
CA THR A 518 -16.85 8.21 -2.77
C THR A 518 -17.38 6.80 -3.06
N PRO A 519 -18.07 6.57 -4.19
CA PRO A 519 -18.61 5.25 -4.50
C PRO A 519 -17.52 4.26 -4.93
N ILE A 520 -17.63 3.01 -4.51
CA ILE A 520 -16.94 1.89 -5.14
C ILE A 520 -17.76 1.53 -6.38
N ALA A 521 -17.46 2.12 -7.53
CA ALA A 521 -18.09 1.76 -8.80
C ALA A 521 -17.57 0.42 -9.34
N ASN A 522 -16.33 0.05 -8.99
CA ASN A 522 -15.66 -1.16 -9.43
C ASN A 522 -16.39 -2.43 -8.95
N THR A 523 -17.07 -3.12 -9.87
CA THR A 523 -17.85 -4.31 -9.55
C THR A 523 -17.00 -5.50 -9.11
N THR A 524 -15.72 -5.53 -9.48
CA THR A 524 -14.76 -6.54 -9.00
C THR A 524 -14.47 -6.33 -7.53
N PHE A 525 -14.27 -5.07 -7.09
CA PHE A 525 -14.10 -4.75 -5.67
C PHE A 525 -15.39 -4.91 -4.87
N GLN A 526 -16.55 -4.62 -5.47
CA GLN A 526 -17.83 -4.97 -4.87
C GLN A 526 -17.95 -6.49 -4.66
N LEU A 527 -17.60 -7.32 -5.65
CA LEU A 527 -17.59 -8.77 -5.52
C LEU A 527 -16.62 -9.25 -4.44
N ALA A 528 -15.38 -8.74 -4.47
CA ALA A 528 -14.33 -9.08 -3.52
C ALA A 528 -14.73 -8.74 -2.08
N SER A 529 -15.43 -7.62 -1.88
CA SER A 529 -15.91 -7.20 -0.56
C SER A 529 -17.16 -7.98 -0.13
N TYR A 530 -18.23 -7.96 -0.94
CA TYR A 530 -19.55 -8.51 -0.58
C TYR A 530 -19.64 -10.02 -0.64
N GLU A 531 -19.13 -10.63 -1.71
CA GLU A 531 -19.32 -12.07 -1.94
C GLU A 531 -18.14 -12.87 -1.40
N LEU A 532 -16.91 -12.44 -1.70
CA LEU A 532 -15.69 -13.19 -1.36
C LEU A 532 -15.09 -12.80 -0.01
N ARG A 533 -15.45 -11.63 0.54
CA ARG A 533 -15.01 -11.14 1.86
C ARG A 533 -13.49 -11.03 2.00
N LEU A 534 -12.82 -10.66 0.91
CA LEU A 534 -11.36 -10.50 0.84
C LEU A 534 -10.92 -9.13 1.39
N ILE A 535 -11.76 -8.10 1.24
CA ILE A 535 -11.42 -6.73 1.63
C ILE A 535 -12.13 -6.39 2.94
N ASP A 536 -11.35 -6.10 3.98
CA ASP A 536 -11.88 -5.62 5.26
C ASP A 536 -11.96 -4.09 5.28
N ARG A 537 -13.11 -3.56 4.89
CA ARG A 537 -13.35 -2.12 4.76
C ARG A 537 -14.75 -1.74 5.21
N ASP A 538 -14.87 -0.63 5.95
CA ASP A 538 -16.18 -0.08 6.26
C ASP A 538 -16.86 0.48 5.02
N ILE A 539 -18.06 -0.01 4.75
CA ILE A 539 -18.95 0.53 3.72
C ILE A 539 -20.04 1.41 4.36
N TYR A 540 -20.46 2.45 3.64
CA TYR A 540 -21.43 3.45 4.05
C TYR A 540 -22.58 3.60 3.04
N ASN A 541 -23.71 4.08 3.54
CA ASN A 541 -24.85 4.58 2.75
C ASN A 541 -25.44 3.59 1.74
N VAL A 542 -25.42 2.30 2.06
CA VAL A 542 -25.92 1.28 1.14
C VAL A 542 -26.61 0.13 1.88
N THR A 543 -27.72 -0.34 1.31
CA THR A 543 -28.32 -1.63 1.58
C THR A 543 -28.52 -2.37 0.26
N ARG A 544 -28.68 -3.69 0.31
CA ARG A 544 -28.98 -4.53 -0.87
C ARG A 544 -30.44 -4.97 -0.89
N LYS A 545 -31.05 -4.89 -2.08
CA LYS A 545 -32.35 -5.48 -2.41
C LYS A 545 -32.19 -6.40 -3.61
N GLY A 546 -32.06 -7.70 -3.35
CA GLY A 546 -31.64 -8.65 -4.39
C GLY A 546 -30.29 -8.21 -4.97
N ASN A 547 -30.23 -8.02 -6.28
CA ASN A 547 -28.99 -7.63 -6.98
C ASN A 547 -28.82 -6.11 -7.16
N ARG A 548 -29.61 -5.28 -6.45
CA ARG A 548 -29.54 -3.82 -6.57
C ARG A 548 -29.13 -3.18 -5.25
N TYR A 549 -28.35 -2.11 -5.35
CA TYR A 549 -27.97 -1.26 -4.23
C TYR A 549 -28.96 -0.11 -4.05
N PHE A 550 -29.12 0.35 -2.81
CA PHE A 550 -30.00 1.44 -2.45
C PHE A 550 -29.48 2.18 -1.19
N PRO A 551 -29.61 3.52 -1.06
CA PRO A 551 -30.04 4.47 -2.09
C PRO A 551 -28.97 4.72 -3.17
N SER A 552 -27.71 4.38 -2.90
CA SER A 552 -26.59 4.57 -3.82
C SER A 552 -25.79 3.28 -4.00
N HIS A 553 -24.79 3.31 -4.88
CA HIS A 553 -23.70 2.33 -4.86
C HIS A 553 -23.01 2.32 -3.47
N PRO A 554 -22.37 1.20 -3.09
CA PRO A 554 -21.55 1.13 -1.89
C PRO A 554 -20.54 2.28 -1.85
N GLN A 555 -20.50 3.03 -0.75
CA GLN A 555 -19.56 4.14 -0.58
C GLN A 555 -18.54 3.80 0.50
N VAL A 556 -17.34 4.37 0.38
CA VAL A 556 -16.31 4.33 1.41
C VAL A 556 -16.05 5.73 1.93
N LEU A 557 -15.74 5.83 3.22
CA LEU A 557 -15.34 7.07 3.86
C LEU A 557 -13.83 7.26 3.71
N VAL A 558 -13.45 8.37 3.11
CA VAL A 558 -12.08 8.74 2.77
C VAL A 558 -11.75 10.07 3.45
N GLU A 559 -10.47 10.38 3.62
CA GLU A 559 -10.01 11.65 4.16
C GLU A 559 -8.96 12.29 3.25
N VAL A 560 -8.97 13.62 3.16
CA VAL A 560 -7.93 14.43 2.52
C VAL A 560 -7.49 15.54 3.48
N ALA A 561 -6.19 15.84 3.49
CA ALA A 561 -5.63 16.90 4.33
C ALA A 561 -4.65 17.78 3.53
N ALA A 562 -4.56 19.04 3.93
CA ALA A 562 -3.49 19.96 3.61
C ALA A 562 -2.92 20.52 4.91
N ILE A 563 -1.59 20.58 5.00
CA ILE A 563 -0.85 21.01 6.18
C ILE A 563 0.14 22.09 5.74
N GLY A 564 0.00 23.29 6.26
CA GLY A 564 0.98 24.35 6.09
C GLY A 564 2.05 24.26 7.17
N LEU A 565 3.31 24.39 6.74
CA LEU A 565 4.47 24.60 7.60
C LEU A 565 5.22 25.81 7.04
N GLY A 566 4.80 27.01 7.46
CA GLY A 566 5.23 28.25 6.82
C GLY A 566 4.92 28.28 5.33
N ALA A 567 5.96 28.37 4.49
CA ALA A 567 5.85 28.39 3.02
C ALA A 567 5.67 27.00 2.38
N VAL A 568 5.85 25.92 3.16
CA VAL A 568 5.61 24.55 2.70
C VAL A 568 4.13 24.22 2.86
N THR A 569 3.56 23.53 1.87
CA THR A 569 2.23 22.92 2.00
C THR A 569 2.29 21.45 1.65
N ILE A 570 2.10 20.61 2.66
CA ILE A 570 1.95 19.16 2.51
C ILE A 570 0.50 18.86 2.17
N PHE A 571 0.22 17.97 1.23
CA PHE A 571 -1.16 17.55 0.93
C PHE A 571 -1.23 16.08 0.52
N THR A 572 -2.39 15.45 0.75
CA THR A 572 -2.55 14.00 0.63
C THR A 572 -3.49 13.58 -0.50
N ALA A 573 -3.29 12.37 -1.02
CA ALA A 573 -4.27 11.69 -1.88
C ALA A 573 -4.50 10.23 -1.46
N PRO A 574 -5.75 9.75 -1.49
CA PRO A 574 -6.14 8.42 -1.01
C PRO A 574 -5.88 7.28 -2.01
N GLY A 575 -4.86 7.42 -2.87
CA GLY A 575 -4.59 6.49 -3.96
C GLY A 575 -3.42 6.90 -4.84
N GLU A 576 -3.34 6.24 -5.99
CA GLU A 576 -2.26 6.39 -6.97
C GLU A 576 -2.64 7.46 -8.01
N VAL A 577 -2.22 8.69 -7.75
CA VAL A 577 -2.47 9.86 -8.62
C VAL A 577 -1.54 9.85 -9.82
N PHE A 578 -2.10 10.13 -10.99
CA PHE A 578 -1.37 10.26 -12.25
C PHE A 578 -0.55 11.57 -12.26
N PRO A 579 0.75 11.53 -12.61
CA PRO A 579 1.63 12.71 -12.56
C PRO A 579 1.06 13.94 -13.26
N GLU A 580 0.47 13.78 -14.45
CA GLU A 580 -0.08 14.87 -15.26
C GLU A 580 -1.27 15.58 -14.62
N THR A 581 -1.89 14.97 -13.60
CA THR A 581 -2.90 15.64 -12.75
C THR A 581 -2.26 16.73 -11.88
N LEU A 582 -1.00 16.52 -11.47
CA LEU A 582 -0.25 17.46 -10.65
C LEU A 582 0.47 18.53 -11.48
N VAL A 583 1.22 18.10 -12.50
CA VAL A 583 2.18 18.95 -13.25
C VAL A 583 1.66 19.43 -14.61
N GLY A 584 0.57 18.85 -15.14
CA GLY A 584 0.16 19.08 -16.52
C GLY A 584 1.11 18.41 -17.50
N GLY A 585 1.65 19.14 -18.48
CA GLY A 585 2.64 18.61 -19.44
C GLY A 585 2.09 18.17 -20.79
N PHE A 586 0.79 18.32 -21.01
CA PHE A 586 0.17 18.00 -22.30
C PHE A 586 0.63 18.95 -23.43
N PRO A 587 0.73 18.45 -24.68
CA PRO A 587 1.07 19.28 -25.84
C PRO A 587 0.15 20.50 -25.98
N GLY A 588 0.76 21.68 -26.10
CA GLY A 588 0.04 22.95 -26.26
C GLY A 588 -0.71 23.46 -25.02
N LYS A 589 -0.57 22.81 -23.85
CA LYS A 589 -1.17 23.25 -22.58
C LYS A 589 -0.10 23.71 -21.60
N ALA A 590 -0.53 24.34 -20.50
CA ALA A 590 0.37 24.75 -19.42
C ALA A 590 1.03 23.52 -18.76
N ARG A 591 2.17 23.77 -18.10
CA ARG A 591 2.91 22.79 -17.29
C ARG A 591 3.56 23.50 -16.11
N ILE A 592 3.83 22.77 -15.03
CA ILE A 592 4.44 23.28 -13.81
C ILE A 592 5.79 22.61 -13.56
N TRP A 593 6.81 23.44 -13.32
CA TRP A 593 8.19 23.02 -13.00
C TRP A 593 8.93 22.19 -14.05
N ASP A 594 8.47 22.26 -15.30
CA ASP A 594 9.07 21.57 -16.46
C ASP A 594 9.22 20.06 -16.25
N PRO A 595 8.08 19.33 -16.10
CA PRO A 595 8.11 17.90 -15.87
C PRO A 595 8.82 17.20 -17.03
N VAL A 596 9.38 16.04 -16.74
CA VAL A 596 9.98 15.22 -17.80
C VAL A 596 8.86 14.67 -18.69
N VAL A 597 8.90 15.03 -19.97
CA VAL A 597 7.90 14.64 -20.98
C VAL A 597 8.52 13.70 -22.02
N GLY A 598 7.80 12.61 -22.27
CA GLY A 598 8.09 11.62 -23.29
C GLY A 598 8.79 10.38 -22.77
N ASP A 599 8.98 9.39 -23.65
CA ASP A 599 9.71 8.16 -23.33
C ASP A 599 11.21 8.42 -23.13
N ILE A 600 11.56 8.54 -21.85
CA ILE A 600 12.87 8.93 -21.31
C ILE A 600 14.01 7.94 -21.59
N GLU A 601 13.73 6.69 -21.93
CA GLU A 601 14.76 5.69 -22.18
C GLU A 601 14.77 5.20 -23.64
N GLY A 602 13.88 5.73 -24.50
CA GLY A 602 13.76 5.31 -25.89
C GLY A 602 13.46 3.83 -26.06
N ARG A 603 12.93 3.17 -25.01
CA ARG A 603 12.72 1.71 -24.97
C ARG A 603 11.37 1.33 -25.55
N SER A 604 10.41 2.25 -25.58
CA SER A 604 9.02 2.01 -25.96
C SER A 604 8.58 2.75 -27.23
N THR A 605 9.20 3.89 -27.57
CA THR A 605 8.77 4.77 -28.67
C THR A 605 9.95 5.45 -29.38
N PRO A 606 9.80 5.84 -30.67
CA PRO A 606 10.72 6.78 -31.31
C PRO A 606 10.88 8.03 -30.44
N PRO A 607 12.06 8.65 -30.38
CA PRO A 607 12.29 9.80 -29.51
C PRO A 607 11.54 11.06 -29.97
N THR A 608 11.06 11.09 -31.22
CA THR A 608 10.48 12.28 -31.84
C THR A 608 9.11 12.02 -32.47
N CYS A 609 8.16 12.87 -32.12
CA CYS A 609 6.77 12.93 -32.51
C CYS A 609 6.42 14.33 -33.07
N ASP A 610 5.20 14.48 -33.61
CA ASP A 610 4.69 15.78 -34.05
C ASP A 610 4.43 16.74 -32.87
N ASP A 611 4.03 17.98 -33.17
CA ASP A 611 3.75 19.02 -32.17
C ASP A 611 2.57 18.68 -31.24
N GLN A 612 1.83 17.61 -31.51
CA GLN A 612 0.76 17.07 -30.67
C GLN A 612 1.22 15.87 -29.83
N GLY A 613 2.53 15.54 -29.86
CA GLY A 613 3.10 14.39 -29.15
C GLY A 613 2.73 13.05 -29.77
N LEU A 614 2.22 13.03 -31.01
CA LEU A 614 1.79 11.82 -31.71
C LEU A 614 2.88 11.26 -32.65
N PRO A 615 3.06 9.93 -32.70
CA PRO A 615 4.00 9.28 -33.61
C PRO A 615 3.67 9.56 -35.06
N THR A 616 4.66 10.01 -35.83
CA THR A 616 4.48 10.28 -37.27
C THR A 616 4.72 9.00 -38.09
N PRO A 617 4.19 8.91 -39.34
CA PRO A 617 4.39 7.73 -40.17
C PRO A 617 5.87 7.42 -40.46
N ASN A 618 6.69 8.46 -40.61
CA ASN A 618 8.10 8.38 -40.98
C ASN A 618 9.06 8.49 -39.78
N ASP A 619 8.53 8.59 -38.55
CA ASP A 619 9.28 8.84 -37.32
C ASP A 619 10.12 10.14 -37.37
N GLU A 620 9.66 11.10 -38.18
CA GLU A 620 10.19 12.46 -38.29
C GLU A 620 9.35 13.40 -37.42
N GLY A 621 10.00 14.14 -36.52
CA GLY A 621 9.34 15.05 -35.57
C GLY A 621 10.35 15.83 -34.75
N ASN A 622 9.88 16.81 -33.98
CA ASN A 622 10.73 17.66 -33.13
C ASN A 622 10.32 17.66 -31.65
N SER A 623 9.23 16.99 -31.29
CA SER A 623 8.72 16.93 -29.92
C SER A 623 8.89 15.52 -29.33
N PRO A 624 9.09 15.34 -28.01
CA PRO A 624 9.12 14.02 -27.40
C PRO A 624 7.81 13.24 -27.63
N CYS A 625 7.92 11.94 -27.87
CA CYS A 625 6.75 11.07 -27.97
C CYS A 625 6.16 10.78 -26.61
N ILE A 626 4.87 11.09 -26.43
CA ILE A 626 4.12 10.81 -25.20
C ILE A 626 3.16 9.62 -25.34
N VAL A 627 3.18 8.94 -26.49
CA VAL A 627 2.40 7.74 -26.79
C VAL A 627 3.14 6.82 -27.75
N LYS A 628 2.92 5.50 -27.66
CA LYS A 628 3.49 4.55 -28.63
C LYS A 628 2.67 4.49 -29.89
N LYS A 629 3.32 4.28 -31.04
CA LYS A 629 2.64 4.10 -32.34
C LYS A 629 1.70 2.90 -32.36
N SER A 630 2.02 1.88 -31.55
CA SER A 630 1.21 0.67 -31.37
C SER A 630 0.19 0.79 -30.24
N GLN A 631 0.04 1.96 -29.61
CA GLN A 631 -0.91 2.12 -28.50
C GLN A 631 -2.33 1.96 -29.03
N GLU A 632 -3.02 0.93 -28.55
CA GLU A 632 -4.45 0.79 -28.73
C GLU A 632 -5.18 1.65 -27.69
N ASN A 633 -6.26 2.31 -28.11
CA ASN A 633 -7.06 3.24 -27.28
C ASN A 633 -6.22 4.27 -26.49
N PRO A 634 -5.37 5.08 -27.15
CA PRO A 634 -4.61 6.09 -26.45
C PRO A 634 -5.53 7.15 -25.81
N PRO A 635 -5.12 7.78 -24.69
CA PRO A 635 -5.83 8.91 -24.11
C PRO A 635 -6.09 10.01 -25.14
N ASP A 636 -7.27 10.61 -25.08
CA ASP A 636 -7.58 11.82 -25.85
C ASP A 636 -7.21 13.06 -25.03
N TRP A 637 -5.91 13.38 -24.98
CA TRP A 637 -5.42 14.55 -24.23
C TRP A 637 -5.86 15.90 -24.81
N SER A 638 -6.55 15.95 -25.96
CA SER A 638 -7.26 17.16 -26.37
C SER A 638 -8.35 17.54 -25.37
N LYS A 639 -8.95 16.52 -24.72
CA LYS A 639 -9.95 16.65 -23.65
C LYS A 639 -9.36 16.82 -22.25
N ALA A 640 -8.03 16.69 -22.09
CA ALA A 640 -7.37 16.93 -20.81
C ALA A 640 -7.64 18.38 -20.34
N PRO A 641 -7.70 18.65 -19.03
CA PRO A 641 -7.89 20.01 -18.53
C PRO A 641 -6.75 20.93 -18.99
N SER A 642 -7.03 22.22 -19.16
CA SER A 642 -6.01 23.23 -19.51
C SER A 642 -5.30 23.82 -18.28
N GLY A 643 -5.62 23.32 -17.09
CA GLY A 643 -5.26 23.89 -15.79
C GLY A 643 -6.39 24.76 -15.19
N PRO A 644 -6.21 25.28 -13.96
CA PRO A 644 -5.01 25.08 -13.15
C PRO A 644 -4.85 23.61 -12.70
N TYR A 645 -3.64 23.05 -12.84
CA TYR A 645 -3.33 21.71 -12.32
C TYR A 645 -3.18 21.75 -10.80
N VAL A 646 -3.09 20.60 -10.13
CA VAL A 646 -3.09 20.57 -8.65
C VAL A 646 -1.98 21.45 -8.07
N TYR A 647 -0.73 21.38 -8.57
CA TYR A 647 0.36 22.19 -8.03
C TYR A 647 0.16 23.70 -8.20
N GLU A 648 -0.62 24.17 -9.19
CA GLU A 648 -0.98 25.60 -9.31
C GLU A 648 -2.00 26.05 -8.26
N ARG A 649 -2.75 25.10 -7.70
CA ARG A 649 -3.80 25.35 -6.71
C ARG A 649 -3.29 25.22 -5.28
N VAL A 650 -2.14 24.59 -5.06
CA VAL A 650 -1.57 24.40 -3.72
C VAL A 650 -1.18 25.78 -3.14
N PRO A 651 -1.66 26.14 -1.94
CA PRO A 651 -1.23 27.37 -1.29
C PRO A 651 0.25 27.26 -0.88
N GLY A 652 1.00 28.38 -0.86
CA GLY A 652 2.42 28.37 -0.50
C GLY A 652 3.37 28.20 -1.69
N GLU A 653 4.66 28.08 -1.39
CA GLU A 653 5.73 28.06 -2.41
C GLU A 653 6.31 26.67 -2.65
N TYR A 654 6.26 25.81 -1.62
CA TYR A 654 6.87 24.48 -1.64
C TYR A 654 5.81 23.41 -1.36
N PRO A 655 5.04 22.95 -2.37
CA PRO A 655 4.14 21.84 -2.18
C PRO A 655 4.92 20.53 -1.95
N PHE A 656 4.39 19.70 -1.07
CA PHE A 656 4.89 18.38 -0.73
C PHE A 656 3.73 17.39 -0.87
N PHE A 657 3.75 16.60 -1.94
CA PHE A 657 2.68 15.66 -2.21
C PHE A 657 2.90 14.32 -1.52
N ILE A 658 1.88 13.81 -0.82
CA ILE A 658 1.84 12.44 -0.26
C ILE A 658 0.75 11.66 -0.99
N GLY A 659 1.17 10.80 -1.92
CA GLY A 659 0.31 9.76 -2.50
C GLY A 659 0.05 8.64 -1.49
N LEU A 660 -1.02 7.86 -1.72
CA LEU A 660 -1.44 6.78 -0.81
C LEU A 660 -1.52 7.23 0.66
N GLY A 661 -1.88 8.49 0.87
CA GLY A 661 -2.01 9.12 2.17
C GLY A 661 -3.46 9.15 2.60
N MET A 662 -3.71 8.83 3.86
CA MET A 662 -5.03 8.81 4.52
C MET A 662 -6.00 7.71 4.05
N ASP A 663 -5.72 7.02 2.95
CA ASP A 663 -6.41 5.82 2.49
C ASP A 663 -5.63 5.15 1.34
N PHE A 664 -6.08 3.97 0.91
CA PHE A 664 -5.62 3.32 -0.30
C PHE A 664 -6.81 2.78 -1.11
N LEU A 665 -7.14 3.46 -2.22
CA LEU A 665 -8.28 3.11 -3.09
C LEU A 665 -7.86 2.75 -4.52
N GLY A 666 -6.57 2.39 -4.68
CA GLY A 666 -5.95 2.07 -5.97
C GLY A 666 -5.80 3.31 -6.86
N TYR A 667 -5.88 3.11 -8.17
CA TYR A 667 -5.61 4.17 -9.14
C TYR A 667 -6.71 5.24 -9.22
N MET A 668 -6.25 6.49 -9.31
CA MET A 668 -7.07 7.67 -9.51
C MET A 668 -6.95 8.14 -10.97
N VAL A 669 -7.57 7.38 -11.88
CA VAL A 669 -7.48 7.62 -13.33
C VAL A 669 -8.22 8.91 -13.72
N PRO A 670 -7.60 9.86 -14.44
CA PRO A 670 -8.26 11.07 -14.90
C PRO A 670 -9.49 10.79 -15.77
N ALA A 671 -10.54 11.60 -15.58
CA ALA A 671 -11.83 11.37 -16.26
C ALA A 671 -11.75 11.42 -17.80
N TYR A 672 -10.79 12.17 -18.39
CA TYR A 672 -10.62 12.22 -19.84
C TYR A 672 -10.05 10.91 -20.43
N ASP A 673 -9.40 10.09 -19.61
CA ASP A 673 -8.70 8.86 -20.00
C ASP A 673 -9.44 7.58 -19.58
N TYR A 674 -10.53 7.69 -18.82
CA TYR A 674 -11.27 6.53 -18.33
C TYR A 674 -12.04 5.81 -19.46
N GLN A 675 -11.69 4.55 -19.76
CA GLN A 675 -12.29 3.76 -20.86
C GLN A 675 -13.15 2.56 -20.40
N VAL A 676 -13.01 2.10 -19.16
CA VAL A 676 -13.71 0.90 -18.63
C VAL A 676 -15.22 1.07 -18.72
N THR A 677 -15.85 0.14 -19.44
CA THR A 677 -17.32 0.00 -19.52
C THR A 677 -17.85 -1.15 -18.66
N ASN A 678 -16.98 -2.11 -18.30
CA ASN A 678 -17.21 -3.13 -17.29
C ASN A 678 -15.88 -3.53 -16.63
N TYR A 679 -15.88 -3.83 -15.34
CA TYR A 679 -14.65 -4.09 -14.56
C TYR A 679 -14.13 -5.53 -14.66
N PHE A 680 -14.86 -6.42 -15.35
CA PHE A 680 -14.46 -7.81 -15.53
C PHE A 680 -13.57 -8.02 -16.76
N THR A 681 -13.62 -7.11 -17.73
CA THR A 681 -12.76 -7.13 -18.91
C THR A 681 -12.05 -5.80 -19.06
N ARG A 682 -10.72 -5.83 -18.98
CA ARG A 682 -9.86 -4.69 -19.28
C ARG A 682 -10.10 -4.21 -20.73
N PRO A 683 -10.28 -2.90 -20.98
CA PRO A 683 -10.28 -2.35 -22.33
C PRO A 683 -8.97 -2.68 -23.06
N PRO A 684 -9.00 -2.88 -24.40
CA PRO A 684 -7.78 -3.06 -25.17
C PRO A 684 -6.83 -1.86 -24.97
N GLY A 685 -5.51 -2.11 -24.93
CA GLY A 685 -4.51 -1.08 -24.66
C GLY A 685 -4.05 -1.03 -23.19
N SER A 686 -3.50 0.12 -22.78
CA SER A 686 -2.88 0.34 -21.47
C SER A 686 -3.90 0.82 -20.43
N HIS A 687 -4.92 0.00 -20.12
CA HIS A 687 -5.97 0.36 -19.15
C HIS A 687 -6.00 -0.52 -17.89
N TYR A 688 -4.85 -0.83 -17.30
CA TYR A 688 -4.77 -1.71 -16.11
C TYR A 688 -5.35 -1.03 -14.87
N GLU A 689 -5.03 0.25 -14.73
CA GLU A 689 -5.29 1.14 -13.62
C GLU A 689 -6.79 1.28 -13.36
N GLU A 690 -7.58 1.39 -14.43
CA GLU A 690 -9.05 1.51 -14.34
C GLU A 690 -9.71 0.28 -13.72
N THR A 691 -9.08 -0.90 -13.86
CA THR A 691 -9.57 -2.15 -13.25
C THR A 691 -9.08 -2.36 -11.81
N ASN A 692 -8.10 -1.55 -11.37
CA ASN A 692 -7.49 -1.59 -10.03
C ASN A 692 -7.66 -0.27 -9.27
N GLY A 693 -8.77 0.43 -9.49
CA GLY A 693 -9.17 1.61 -8.72
C GLY A 693 -10.64 1.51 -8.31
N ALA A 694 -11.05 2.31 -7.31
CA ALA A 694 -12.43 2.29 -6.79
C ALA A 694 -13.49 2.68 -7.85
N GLY A 695 -13.15 3.58 -8.77
CA GLY A 695 -14.05 4.07 -9.81
C GLY A 695 -13.63 5.44 -10.37
N PRO A 696 -14.31 5.93 -11.42
CA PRO A 696 -13.99 7.22 -12.03
C PRO A 696 -14.35 8.42 -11.15
N ASP A 697 -15.25 8.26 -10.17
CA ASP A 697 -15.69 9.35 -9.29
C ASP A 697 -14.62 9.77 -8.28
N LEU A 698 -13.68 8.85 -7.93
CA LEU A 698 -12.68 9.07 -6.89
C LEU A 698 -11.82 10.32 -7.16
N ILE A 699 -11.33 10.49 -8.39
CA ILE A 699 -10.50 11.66 -8.74
C ILE A 699 -11.29 12.97 -8.63
N VAL A 700 -12.55 12.96 -9.06
CA VAL A 700 -13.43 14.14 -9.04
C VAL A 700 -13.81 14.53 -7.61
N ASP A 701 -14.15 13.54 -6.78
CA ASP A 701 -14.48 13.75 -5.37
C ASP A 701 -13.25 14.22 -4.57
N TRP A 702 -12.07 13.68 -4.87
CA TRP A 702 -10.81 14.10 -4.26
C TRP A 702 -10.45 15.53 -4.66
N GLU A 703 -10.44 15.88 -5.95
CA GLU A 703 -10.07 17.23 -6.40
C GLU A 703 -10.98 18.31 -5.80
N ARG A 704 -12.29 18.04 -5.72
CA ARG A 704 -13.26 18.94 -5.06
C ARG A 704 -12.96 19.07 -3.58
N SER A 705 -12.72 17.96 -2.89
CA SER A 705 -12.42 17.96 -1.45
C SER A 705 -11.08 18.65 -1.15
N LEU A 706 -10.11 18.51 -2.06
CA LEU A 706 -8.82 19.16 -2.00
C LEU A 706 -8.94 20.68 -2.15
N ASP A 707 -9.75 21.17 -3.11
CA ASP A 707 -10.03 22.61 -3.27
C ASP A 707 -10.66 23.23 -2.02
N GLU A 708 -11.61 22.52 -1.40
CA GLU A 708 -12.24 22.95 -0.15
C GLU A 708 -11.23 23.01 1.00
N VAL A 709 -10.32 22.03 1.08
CA VAL A 709 -9.26 21.99 2.08
C VAL A 709 -8.21 23.07 1.86
N PHE A 710 -7.77 23.31 0.62
CA PHE A 710 -6.86 24.42 0.29
C PHE A 710 -7.47 25.78 0.61
N SER A 711 -8.74 25.96 0.30
CA SER A 711 -9.46 27.21 0.60
C SER A 711 -9.66 27.45 2.10
N ALA A 712 -9.71 26.38 2.89
CA ALA A 712 -9.90 26.44 4.33
C ALA A 712 -8.59 26.44 5.13
N LEU A 713 -7.43 26.25 4.48
CA LEU A 713 -6.14 26.29 5.14
C LEU A 713 -5.89 27.73 5.64
N PRO A 714 -5.81 27.94 6.97
CA PRO A 714 -5.93 29.27 7.58
C PRO A 714 -4.73 30.18 7.34
#